data_AF-A0A2T2VEC6-F1
#
_entry.id   AF-A0A2T2VEC6-F1
#
_cell.length_a   1.000
_cell.length_b   1.000
_cell.length_c   1.000
_cell.angle_alpha   90.00
_cell.angle_beta   90.00
_cell.angle_gamma   90.00
#
_symmetry.space_group_name_H-M   'P 1'
#
loop_
_entity.id
_entity.type
_entity.pdbx_description
1 polymer ?
#
loop_
_entity_poly.entity_id
_entity_poly.type
_entity_poly.pdbx_seq_one_letter_code
_entity_poly.pdbx_strand_id
1 'polypeptide(L)'
;MQHHTINNQQLAQKLAGSGVTISNVTVNCPTGPDGPSHGFFDASNANLNLSDGLLLTSGAISNAVGPNDGTLGSTDNNAPGDPDLDAIVAPQSTNDACVFEFDIEPLGDTLTFNYSLGSEEYPEFVCSDFNDVFGFFISGPNPNGGAYNKKNIATIPNTTIPVAINSVNNGSPGSGYQGSNCTSLNYSQYYIDNGDGSTAPQNTDSTVVRYDGFTDGLFVKENVVPCQTYHLKLAVADVADNIYDTGVFLEAESIVSTNVDVTGGTTAGSGFQNAVEGCVDGLFTFTLDQALQDTNVVNFDIGGTATNGTDYATIPDSVVFPPGDTVQEIDIEAFADGISEPIESVQLYLLNQCNNQPYDTAEVFIQDTVGVSTGRPDSLILCLGESVQFDASGGISYNWSPPNWLSSTTGEDPIATPDSSITYTVSTQLGGCVDYDSTYIEVVPANYSVNLQPDTNLCLNQSAQLDPNVQPPGTYDYSWSPPEGLSDTSIAKPIASPTDSTTYYVDVSNTQCTLSDTIDVNVVGVAPNINAVADKDTICPGADVELSVTANPATCGTNNSSCTGTISNTTLGSNSNPISDGTPYKGLYEDSRVQYLIRASELNAMGLDGGVIKEIAFDIAAKNSTAPYNDFTIKMGCTSLSDFSSQSDFVSGLDVVFTPKQVSTTNGWNTHVLDNEYDWDGTSNLIVEVCFDNTDWTGDDEVNSTSTPFTSVMYNFGDGLSGCNITSSSTVNFSQSSDRPNIRIGVCHTDLSNAIYSWSPSSAVNNDSAQTTTANPFQTTTFQVEVDNGAGCIANSSVTVATDTSLSVTAEPDTSVCPGKSVQLNATTQGTPGPAPLNCGTNGSGCSSPSSNTVGTGTNATTTPSPYIGNSNGGTKARMQFIYRASDLNAQGVQAGIISSISFDVATDQSPDSFRNMTIRMGCTSKNSFSDPDSFITNLSTVRASSNFVTSAGWNTHQLDNTYDWDGSSNLVVEICYTTSQNGQSGGGGSDLINTSSTGYNSVMFRNDQFGSGSGCSFNYDNVTTTINDNRPNIQLEMCDPPQGQFSYTWAPSTGLDSANTQSPVATVFSSTDYVVSVTDGNCTARDTATVTIDPGYTLTVDGNSIGCTGNQFGTVWATASGGVTP
;
A
#
# COMPACT_ATOMS: atom_id res chain seq x y z
N MET A 1 1.62 -33.92 7.94
CA MET A 1 0.62 -34.85 8.51
C MET A 1 -0.76 -34.23 8.48
N GLN A 2 -1.81 -35.01 8.19
CA GLN A 2 -3.19 -34.56 8.20
C GLN A 2 -4.01 -35.42 9.19
N HIS A 3 -4.62 -34.79 10.22
CA HIS A 3 -5.47 -35.50 11.17
C HIS A 3 -6.98 -35.19 11.00
N HIS A 4 -7.35 -34.16 10.23
CA HIS A 4 -8.72 -33.60 10.32
C HIS A 4 -9.72 -34.04 9.23
N THR A 5 -9.40 -35.05 8.39
CA THR A 5 -10.27 -35.47 7.27
C THR A 5 -10.45 -36.98 7.05
N ILE A 6 -9.70 -37.86 7.74
CA ILE A 6 -9.71 -39.32 7.50
C ILE A 6 -10.14 -40.05 8.78
N ASN A 7 -11.15 -40.92 8.71
CA ASN A 7 -11.60 -41.71 9.86
C ASN A 7 -10.77 -42.99 10.05
N ASN A 8 -10.86 -43.62 11.23
CA ASN A 8 -10.06 -44.82 11.57
C ASN A 8 -10.24 -45.98 10.57
N GLN A 9 -11.45 -46.19 10.02
CA GLN A 9 -11.70 -47.23 9.02
C GLN A 9 -10.98 -46.92 7.71
N GLN A 10 -11.00 -45.66 7.27
CA GLN A 10 -10.26 -45.22 6.08
C GLN A 10 -8.74 -45.29 6.30
N LEU A 11 -8.28 -45.01 7.52
CA LEU A 11 -6.87 -45.08 7.90
C LEU A 11 -6.35 -46.53 7.88
N ALA A 12 -7.13 -47.48 8.41
CA ALA A 12 -6.80 -48.89 8.32
C ALA A 12 -6.84 -49.38 6.86
N GLN A 13 -7.85 -48.96 6.09
CA GLN A 13 -7.96 -49.33 4.67
C GLN A 13 -6.78 -48.85 3.83
N LYS A 14 -6.11 -47.77 4.21
CA LYS A 14 -4.85 -47.34 3.55
C LYS A 14 -3.70 -48.32 3.73
N LEU A 15 -3.75 -49.23 4.71
CA LEU A 15 -2.75 -50.29 4.87
C LEU A 15 -3.07 -51.53 4.02
N ALA A 16 -4.31 -51.68 3.54
CA ALA A 16 -4.72 -52.83 2.76
C ALA A 16 -4.02 -52.81 1.39
N GLY A 17 -3.13 -53.77 1.18
CA GLY A 17 -2.58 -54.08 -0.11
C GLY A 17 -3.41 -55.13 -0.85
N SER A 18 -2.86 -55.61 -1.96
CA SER A 18 -3.48 -56.63 -2.79
C SER A 18 -3.77 -57.93 -2.03
N GLY A 19 -4.90 -58.55 -2.37
CA GLY A 19 -5.31 -59.82 -1.79
C GLY A 19 -5.72 -59.75 -0.31
N VAL A 20 -5.98 -58.56 0.25
CA VAL A 20 -6.41 -58.41 1.65
C VAL A 20 -7.61 -57.48 1.77
N THR A 21 -8.62 -57.87 2.55
CA THR A 21 -9.71 -56.97 2.95
C THR A 21 -9.66 -56.68 4.44
N ILE A 22 -9.75 -55.40 4.83
CA ILE A 22 -9.73 -54.95 6.23
C ILE A 22 -11.14 -54.64 6.76
N SER A 23 -11.45 -55.13 7.95
CA SER A 23 -12.73 -54.89 8.66
C SER A 23 -12.54 -54.77 10.17
N ASN A 24 -13.61 -54.46 10.92
CA ASN A 24 -13.63 -54.44 12.39
C ASN A 24 -12.53 -53.59 13.06
N VAL A 25 -12.26 -52.41 12.50
CA VAL A 25 -11.19 -51.52 12.96
C VAL A 25 -11.52 -50.92 14.33
N THR A 26 -10.60 -51.09 15.28
CA THR A 26 -10.64 -50.50 16.63
C THR A 26 -9.33 -49.79 16.92
N VAL A 27 -9.41 -48.59 17.50
CA VAL A 27 -8.23 -47.80 17.85
C VAL A 27 -8.32 -47.39 19.30
N ASN A 28 -7.28 -47.71 20.05
CA ASN A 28 -7.09 -47.33 21.44
C ASN A 28 -5.71 -46.69 21.56
N CYS A 29 -5.62 -45.44 21.09
CA CYS A 29 -4.44 -44.61 21.20
C CYS A 29 -4.78 -43.36 22.03
N PRO A 30 -3.86 -42.91 22.90
CA PRO A 30 -4.10 -41.72 23.69
C PRO A 30 -4.19 -40.45 22.82
N THR A 31 -4.67 -39.39 23.44
CA THR A 31 -4.60 -38.03 22.90
C THR A 31 -4.11 -37.15 24.03
N GLY A 32 -2.82 -36.84 23.98
CA GLY A 32 -2.11 -36.07 24.97
C GLY A 32 -2.27 -34.56 24.82
N PRO A 33 -1.51 -33.79 25.62
CA PRO A 33 -1.53 -32.33 25.56
C PRO A 33 -1.09 -31.78 24.19
N ASP A 34 -0.19 -32.47 23.48
CA ASP A 34 0.38 -31.99 22.22
C ASP A 34 -0.31 -32.54 20.97
N GLY A 35 -1.26 -33.48 21.14
CA GLY A 35 -2.07 -34.00 20.04
C GLY A 35 -2.38 -35.49 20.11
N PRO A 36 -2.92 -36.06 19.01
CA PRO A 36 -3.23 -37.48 18.90
C PRO A 36 -1.96 -38.32 18.72
N SER A 37 -2.02 -39.58 19.18
CA SER A 37 -0.93 -40.54 19.09
C SER A 37 -0.94 -41.41 17.84
N HIS A 38 -1.88 -41.17 16.90
CA HIS A 38 -1.93 -41.85 15.61
C HIS A 38 -2.41 -40.93 14.48
N GLY A 39 -1.99 -41.22 13.25
CA GLY A 39 -2.42 -40.44 12.08
C GLY A 39 -1.78 -40.89 10.77
N PHE A 40 -2.12 -40.20 9.68
CA PHE A 40 -1.52 -40.45 8.37
C PHE A 40 -0.26 -39.59 8.17
N PHE A 41 0.84 -40.22 7.73
CA PHE A 41 2.07 -39.54 7.33
C PHE A 41 2.26 -39.60 5.82
N ASP A 42 2.95 -38.59 5.30
CA ASP A 42 3.47 -38.51 3.94
C ASP A 42 4.96 -38.22 4.08
N ALA A 43 5.78 -39.16 3.63
CA ALA A 43 7.24 -39.14 3.76
C ALA A 43 7.92 -38.96 2.40
N SER A 44 7.22 -38.48 1.37
CA SER A 44 7.78 -38.26 0.02
C SER A 44 9.02 -37.34 0.03
N ASN A 45 9.15 -36.51 1.07
CA ASN A 45 10.27 -35.59 1.28
C ASN A 45 10.91 -35.77 2.68
N ALA A 46 10.82 -36.96 3.28
CA ALA A 46 11.42 -37.27 4.57
C ALA A 46 12.56 -38.30 4.44
N ASN A 47 13.46 -38.38 5.42
CA ASN A 47 14.56 -39.35 5.45
C ASN A 47 14.15 -40.78 5.86
N LEU A 48 12.87 -41.14 5.67
CA LEU A 48 12.35 -42.49 5.88
C LEU A 48 12.42 -43.28 4.58
N ASN A 49 12.78 -44.57 4.67
CA ASN A 49 12.72 -45.50 3.54
C ASN A 49 11.29 -46.04 3.33
N LEU A 50 10.30 -45.16 3.41
CA LEU A 50 8.86 -45.42 3.29
C LEU A 50 8.19 -44.21 2.61
N SER A 51 7.23 -44.44 1.72
CA SER A 51 6.62 -43.35 0.94
C SER A 51 5.54 -42.59 1.71
N ASP A 52 4.55 -43.29 2.26
CA ASP A 52 3.46 -42.75 3.07
C ASP A 52 2.79 -43.88 3.87
N GLY A 53 1.90 -43.54 4.81
CA GLY A 53 1.14 -44.54 5.55
C GLY A 53 0.65 -44.13 6.94
N LEU A 54 0.57 -45.09 7.86
CA LEU A 54 0.07 -44.89 9.22
C LEU A 54 1.23 -44.70 10.21
N LEU A 55 1.17 -43.65 11.03
CA LEU A 55 2.05 -43.46 12.18
C LEU A 55 1.28 -43.79 13.46
N LEU A 56 1.86 -44.65 14.30
CA LEU A 56 1.46 -44.83 15.70
C LEU A 56 2.64 -44.40 16.57
N THR A 57 2.40 -43.68 17.66
CA THR A 57 3.46 -43.23 18.58
C THR A 57 2.99 -43.34 20.03
N SER A 58 3.91 -43.55 20.97
CA SER A 58 3.62 -43.38 22.40
C SER A 58 3.48 -41.91 22.81
N GLY A 59 3.84 -40.99 21.92
CA GLY A 59 3.75 -39.54 22.08
C GLY A 59 2.62 -38.86 21.33
N ALA A 60 2.90 -37.67 20.81
CA ALA A 60 2.06 -36.99 19.83
C ALA A 60 2.64 -37.14 18.42
N ILE A 61 1.79 -37.39 17.41
CA ILE A 61 2.29 -37.53 16.04
C ILE A 61 3.07 -36.29 15.57
N SER A 62 2.71 -35.09 16.04
CA SER A 62 3.39 -33.82 15.75
C SER A 62 4.88 -33.85 16.09
N ASN A 63 5.28 -34.69 17.05
CA ASN A 63 6.66 -34.81 17.46
C ASN A 63 7.50 -35.59 16.46
N ALA A 64 6.90 -36.36 15.54
CA ALA A 64 7.66 -37.07 14.51
C ALA A 64 8.16 -36.14 13.37
N VAL A 65 7.66 -34.89 13.29
CA VAL A 65 8.00 -33.94 12.21
C VAL A 65 9.34 -33.26 12.49
N GLY A 66 10.21 -33.27 11.48
CA GLY A 66 11.52 -32.63 11.52
C GLY A 66 11.51 -31.12 11.71
N PRO A 67 12.69 -30.52 11.96
CA PRO A 67 14.00 -31.18 12.09
C PRO A 67 14.18 -31.94 13.42
N ASN A 68 15.19 -32.82 13.48
CA ASN A 68 15.71 -33.35 14.75
C ASN A 68 16.59 -32.30 15.43
N ASP A 69 15.98 -31.31 16.09
CA ASP A 69 16.62 -30.08 16.58
C ASP A 69 16.95 -30.06 18.07
N GLY A 70 16.92 -31.22 18.73
CA GLY A 70 17.27 -31.36 20.15
C GLY A 70 16.26 -30.72 21.10
N THR A 71 15.15 -30.18 20.58
CA THR A 71 13.93 -30.03 21.38
C THR A 71 13.35 -31.43 21.55
N LEU A 72 13.26 -31.91 22.80
CA LEU A 72 12.75 -33.26 23.08
C LEU A 72 11.40 -33.43 22.38
N GLY A 73 11.35 -34.34 21.39
CA GLY A 73 10.15 -34.69 20.65
C GLY A 73 9.24 -35.60 21.47
N SER A 74 8.91 -35.17 22.68
CA SER A 74 8.34 -36.00 23.75
C SER A 74 6.99 -35.45 24.23
N THR A 75 6.03 -36.34 24.48
CA THR A 75 4.73 -36.04 25.05
C THR A 75 4.30 -37.15 26.01
N ASP A 76 4.36 -36.86 27.31
CA ASP A 76 3.75 -37.70 28.34
C ASP A 76 2.21 -37.72 28.20
N ASN A 77 1.68 -38.85 27.75
CA ASN A 77 0.24 -39.07 27.55
C ASN A 77 -0.47 -39.54 28.84
N ASN A 78 0.29 -39.94 29.87
CA ASN A 78 -0.18 -40.49 31.13
C ASN A 78 -1.25 -41.59 30.93
N ALA A 79 -1.02 -42.45 29.95
CA ALA A 79 -1.84 -43.57 29.55
C ALA A 79 -1.19 -44.90 29.97
N PRO A 80 -2.00 -45.95 30.23
CA PRO A 80 -1.46 -47.25 30.59
C PRO A 80 -0.71 -47.89 29.41
N GLY A 81 0.25 -48.77 29.71
CA GLY A 81 0.88 -49.64 28.72
C GLY A 81 -0.01 -50.77 28.20
N ASP A 82 0.59 -51.68 27.45
CA ASP A 82 -0.08 -52.84 26.85
C ASP A 82 0.44 -54.19 27.40
N PRO A 83 -0.44 -55.06 27.92
CA PRO A 83 -0.02 -56.35 28.49
C PRO A 83 0.66 -57.32 27.51
N ASP A 84 0.37 -57.22 26.20
CA ASP A 84 1.03 -58.08 25.21
C ASP A 84 2.45 -57.57 24.90
N LEU A 85 2.68 -56.25 25.01
CA LEU A 85 4.03 -55.66 24.96
C LEU A 85 4.82 -55.91 26.24
N ASP A 86 4.20 -55.85 27.44
CA ASP A 86 4.83 -56.20 28.72
C ASP A 86 5.44 -57.61 28.70
N ALA A 87 4.80 -58.54 27.98
CA ALA A 87 5.29 -59.91 27.82
C ALA A 87 6.58 -60.00 26.99
N ILE A 88 6.82 -59.02 26.11
CA ILE A 88 8.05 -58.92 25.29
C ILE A 88 9.20 -58.37 26.12
N VAL A 89 8.95 -57.34 26.93
CA VAL A 89 9.98 -56.60 27.68
C VAL A 89 10.07 -57.01 29.15
N ALA A 90 9.56 -58.18 29.53
CA ALA A 90 9.60 -58.62 30.92
C ALA A 90 11.05 -58.69 31.47
N PRO A 91 11.31 -58.25 32.72
CA PRO A 91 10.33 -57.92 33.76
C PRO A 91 9.84 -56.45 33.79
N GLN A 92 10.20 -55.61 32.83
CA GLN A 92 9.74 -54.22 32.73
C GLN A 92 8.25 -54.15 32.34
N SER A 93 7.64 -52.98 32.49
CA SER A 93 6.29 -52.66 32.06
C SER A 93 6.31 -51.51 31.06
N THR A 94 5.27 -51.44 30.23
CA THR A 94 5.06 -50.40 29.23
C THR A 94 4.19 -49.26 29.74
N ASN A 95 4.30 -48.09 29.12
CA ASN A 95 3.47 -46.90 29.33
C ASN A 95 3.06 -46.29 27.98
N ASP A 96 2.05 -45.44 28.00
CA ASP A 96 1.61 -44.64 26.84
C ASP A 96 1.33 -45.44 25.56
N ALA A 97 0.77 -46.65 25.71
CA ALA A 97 0.56 -47.53 24.58
C ALA A 97 -0.48 -47.00 23.58
N CYS A 98 -0.09 -46.86 22.32
CA CYS A 98 -1.00 -46.66 21.20
C CYS A 98 -1.27 -48.01 20.51
N VAL A 99 -2.53 -48.44 20.53
CA VAL A 99 -2.99 -49.74 20.04
C VAL A 99 -3.97 -49.57 18.88
N PHE A 100 -3.68 -50.24 17.77
CA PHE A 100 -4.49 -50.24 16.55
C PHE A 100 -4.83 -51.67 16.14
N GLU A 101 -6.12 -52.01 16.05
CA GLU A 101 -6.62 -53.37 15.85
C GLU A 101 -7.58 -53.44 14.67
N PHE A 102 -7.55 -54.53 13.90
CA PHE A 102 -8.50 -54.80 12.83
C PHE A 102 -8.46 -56.26 12.41
N ASP A 103 -9.51 -56.70 11.71
CA ASP A 103 -9.58 -58.01 11.10
C ASP A 103 -9.18 -57.96 9.62
N ILE A 104 -8.46 -58.98 9.17
CA ILE A 104 -8.15 -59.19 7.76
C ILE A 104 -8.70 -60.52 7.26
N GLU A 105 -8.99 -60.59 5.96
CA GLU A 105 -9.19 -61.84 5.24
C GLU A 105 -8.17 -61.90 4.08
N PRO A 106 -7.10 -62.72 4.20
CA PRO A 106 -6.11 -62.91 3.15
C PRO A 106 -6.64 -63.82 2.05
N LEU A 107 -6.43 -63.45 0.80
CA LEU A 107 -6.72 -64.30 -0.35
C LEU A 107 -5.60 -65.32 -0.59
N GLY A 108 -4.37 -65.05 -0.16
CA GLY A 108 -3.21 -65.93 -0.31
C GLY A 108 -2.84 -66.69 0.96
N ASP A 109 -1.78 -67.48 0.87
CA ASP A 109 -1.24 -68.29 1.97
C ASP A 109 -0.12 -67.59 2.76
N THR A 110 0.17 -66.34 2.39
CA THR A 110 1.26 -65.54 2.92
C THR A 110 0.75 -64.14 3.15
N LEU A 111 1.04 -63.54 4.30
CA LEU A 111 0.81 -62.14 4.63
C LEU A 111 2.15 -61.42 4.71
N THR A 112 2.28 -60.28 4.04
CA THR A 112 3.47 -59.43 4.12
C THR A 112 3.14 -58.04 4.62
N PHE A 113 4.14 -57.29 5.12
CA PHE A 113 3.95 -55.95 5.65
C PHE A 113 5.28 -55.19 5.86
N ASN A 114 5.31 -53.86 5.68
CA ASN A 114 6.50 -53.01 5.83
C ASN A 114 6.34 -51.96 6.94
N TYR A 115 7.38 -51.74 7.74
CA TYR A 115 7.38 -50.73 8.80
C TYR A 115 8.77 -50.23 9.21
N SER A 116 8.82 -49.12 9.94
CA SER A 116 10.04 -48.61 10.60
C SER A 116 9.72 -48.17 12.03
N LEU A 117 10.57 -48.53 13.01
CA LEU A 117 10.50 -48.08 14.40
C LEU A 117 11.53 -46.98 14.64
N GLY A 118 11.11 -45.83 15.15
CA GLY A 118 11.97 -44.74 15.63
C GLY A 118 11.76 -44.44 17.11
N SER A 119 12.77 -43.88 17.77
CA SER A 119 12.71 -43.51 19.20
C SER A 119 13.67 -42.35 19.51
N GLU A 120 13.28 -41.52 20.48
CA GLU A 120 14.15 -40.52 21.14
C GLU A 120 15.12 -41.16 22.16
N GLU A 121 15.01 -42.46 22.44
CA GLU A 121 15.91 -43.16 23.36
C GLU A 121 17.21 -43.66 22.69
N TYR A 122 17.24 -43.66 21.35
CA TYR A 122 18.45 -43.96 20.61
C TYR A 122 19.40 -42.76 20.57
N PRO A 123 20.72 -42.98 20.51
CA PRO A 123 21.44 -44.19 20.88
C PRO A 123 21.78 -44.27 22.39
N GLU A 124 21.45 -43.24 23.18
CA GLU A 124 21.93 -43.02 24.55
C GLU A 124 21.53 -44.13 25.52
N PHE A 125 20.33 -44.69 25.35
CA PHE A 125 19.73 -45.65 26.26
C PHE A 125 19.79 -47.10 25.75
N VAL A 126 20.55 -47.35 24.69
CA VAL A 126 20.81 -48.71 24.18
C VAL A 126 21.46 -49.58 25.28
N CYS A 127 20.92 -50.77 25.48
CA CYS A 127 21.22 -51.72 26.55
C CYS A 127 20.83 -51.24 27.97
N SER A 128 19.86 -50.35 28.09
CA SER A 128 19.28 -49.94 29.38
C SER A 128 17.96 -50.67 29.66
N ASP A 129 17.28 -50.30 30.77
CA ASP A 129 15.92 -50.75 31.07
C ASP A 129 14.86 -50.01 30.24
N PHE A 130 15.24 -48.90 29.62
CA PHE A 130 14.46 -48.12 28.66
C PHE A 130 14.62 -48.78 27.29
N ASN A 131 13.60 -49.53 26.91
CA ASN A 131 13.66 -50.47 25.79
C ASN A 131 12.32 -50.50 25.06
N ASP A 132 11.90 -49.33 24.61
CA ASP A 132 10.67 -49.14 23.83
C ASP A 132 10.51 -50.19 22.74
N VAL A 133 9.25 -50.55 22.54
CA VAL A 133 8.90 -51.77 21.83
C VAL A 133 7.71 -51.57 20.92
N PHE A 134 7.81 -52.19 19.74
CA PHE A 134 6.70 -52.38 18.83
C PHE A 134 6.31 -53.86 18.76
N GLY A 135 5.01 -54.12 18.81
CA GLY A 135 4.42 -55.44 18.64
C GLY A 135 3.44 -55.45 17.50
N PHE A 136 3.55 -56.47 16.63
CA PHE A 136 2.57 -56.77 15.61
C PHE A 136 2.05 -58.17 15.87
N PHE A 137 0.85 -58.30 16.41
CA PHE A 137 0.28 -59.56 16.86
C PHE A 137 -0.76 -60.08 15.88
N ILE A 138 -0.63 -61.35 15.51
CA ILE A 138 -1.60 -62.08 14.69
C ILE A 138 -2.33 -63.15 15.51
N SER A 139 -3.65 -63.20 15.36
CA SER A 139 -4.52 -64.26 15.90
C SER A 139 -5.42 -64.83 14.82
N GLY A 140 -5.53 -66.15 14.72
CA GLY A 140 -6.29 -66.83 13.66
C GLY A 140 -5.78 -68.25 13.39
N PRO A 141 -6.24 -68.93 12.34
CA PRO A 141 -5.78 -70.28 12.00
C PRO A 141 -4.27 -70.33 11.72
N ASN A 142 -3.56 -71.34 12.22
CA ASN A 142 -2.15 -71.55 11.86
C ASN A 142 -2.06 -72.61 10.76
N PRO A 143 -1.47 -72.32 9.58
CA PRO A 143 -1.29 -73.30 8.50
C PRO A 143 -0.53 -74.56 8.94
N ASN A 144 0.35 -74.44 9.94
CA ASN A 144 1.12 -75.55 10.49
C ASN A 144 0.38 -76.35 11.60
N GLY A 145 -0.90 -76.04 11.86
CA GLY A 145 -1.76 -76.68 12.85
C GLY A 145 -1.99 -75.85 14.12
N GLY A 146 -3.21 -75.90 14.66
CA GLY A 146 -3.63 -75.07 15.79
C GLY A 146 -4.06 -73.66 15.37
N ALA A 147 -3.88 -72.68 16.25
CA ALA A 147 -4.18 -71.27 15.98
C ALA A 147 -3.00 -70.39 16.41
N TYR A 148 -2.75 -69.32 15.66
CA TYR A 148 -2.02 -68.17 16.20
C TYR A 148 -2.86 -67.56 17.31
N ASN A 149 -2.21 -67.34 18.44
CA ASN A 149 -2.82 -66.71 19.62
C ASN A 149 -1.90 -65.58 20.04
N LYS A 150 -2.19 -64.38 19.53
CA LYS A 150 -1.36 -63.17 19.70
C LYS A 150 0.12 -63.45 19.44
N LYS A 151 0.43 -64.10 18.33
CA LYS A 151 1.82 -64.34 17.94
C LYS A 151 2.43 -63.01 17.50
N ASN A 152 3.49 -62.54 18.14
CA ASN A 152 4.22 -61.37 17.65
C ASN A 152 5.00 -61.74 16.37
N ILE A 153 4.76 -61.00 15.29
CA ILE A 153 5.39 -61.13 13.97
C ILE A 153 6.29 -59.92 13.63
N ALA A 154 6.32 -58.88 14.47
CA ALA A 154 7.31 -57.79 14.42
C ALA A 154 8.66 -58.26 14.99
N THR A 155 9.38 -59.05 14.18
CA THR A 155 10.68 -59.62 14.55
C THR A 155 11.76 -59.23 13.56
N ILE A 156 13.00 -59.20 14.01
CA ILE A 156 14.15 -58.94 13.13
C ILE A 156 14.15 -60.01 12.02
N PRO A 157 14.35 -59.63 10.73
CA PRO A 157 14.25 -60.54 9.61
C PRO A 157 15.03 -61.84 9.80
N ASN A 158 14.37 -62.97 9.57
CA ASN A 158 14.91 -64.33 9.75
C ASN A 158 15.26 -64.73 11.20
N THR A 159 14.67 -64.07 12.19
CA THR A 159 14.86 -64.40 13.61
C THR A 159 13.52 -64.56 14.34
N THR A 160 13.56 -64.86 15.64
CA THR A 160 12.41 -64.77 16.54
C THR A 160 12.57 -63.63 17.55
N ILE A 161 13.51 -62.72 17.31
CA ILE A 161 13.86 -61.63 18.21
C ILE A 161 12.89 -60.47 17.93
N PRO A 162 12.09 -60.02 18.91
CA PRO A 162 11.20 -58.86 18.75
C PRO A 162 11.99 -57.59 18.45
N VAL A 163 11.38 -56.67 17.71
CA VAL A 163 11.97 -55.36 17.40
C VAL A 163 11.71 -54.38 18.54
N ALA A 164 12.81 -53.91 19.11
CA ALA A 164 12.91 -52.96 20.23
C ALA A 164 14.32 -52.33 20.24
N ILE A 165 14.53 -51.26 21.01
CA ILE A 165 15.82 -50.53 21.10
C ILE A 165 17.01 -51.44 21.41
N ASN A 166 16.86 -52.36 22.35
CA ASN A 166 17.92 -53.29 22.77
C ASN A 166 18.17 -54.43 21.77
N SER A 167 17.45 -54.47 20.65
CA SER A 167 17.55 -55.54 19.65
C SER A 167 18.03 -55.06 18.27
N VAL A 168 17.68 -53.84 17.88
CA VAL A 168 18.13 -53.15 16.66
C VAL A 168 18.69 -51.79 17.07
N ASN A 169 20.00 -51.60 16.96
CA ASN A 169 20.69 -50.41 17.48
C ASN A 169 22.03 -50.22 16.75
N ASN A 170 22.78 -49.18 17.12
CA ASN A 170 24.10 -48.85 16.54
C ASN A 170 25.21 -49.91 16.79
N GLY A 171 24.91 -51.04 17.42
CA GLY A 171 25.85 -52.13 17.70
C GLY A 171 26.77 -51.87 18.91
N SER A 172 26.50 -50.81 19.68
CA SER A 172 27.24 -50.47 20.90
C SER A 172 26.27 -50.11 22.04
N PRO A 173 26.59 -50.48 23.30
CA PRO A 173 25.82 -49.99 24.45
C PRO A 173 25.92 -48.48 24.59
N GLY A 174 24.85 -47.84 25.05
CA GLY A 174 24.83 -46.45 25.45
C GLY A 174 25.79 -46.17 26.61
N SER A 175 26.11 -44.89 26.82
CA SER A 175 27.11 -44.48 27.81
C SER A 175 26.68 -44.85 29.24
N GLY A 176 27.41 -45.79 29.84
CA GLY A 176 27.14 -46.27 31.21
C GLY A 176 26.45 -47.64 31.28
N TYR A 177 26.04 -48.20 30.14
CA TYR A 177 25.39 -49.50 30.05
C TYR A 177 26.35 -50.60 29.61
N GLN A 178 25.96 -51.86 29.82
CA GLN A 178 26.75 -53.04 29.46
C GLN A 178 26.04 -53.80 28.35
N GLY A 179 26.79 -54.28 27.36
CA GLY A 179 26.22 -55.04 26.24
C GLY A 179 25.49 -56.33 26.64
N SER A 180 25.72 -56.85 27.86
CA SER A 180 24.98 -57.97 28.42
C SER A 180 23.50 -57.68 28.70
N ASN A 181 23.13 -56.39 28.76
CA ASN A 181 21.74 -55.96 28.98
C ASN A 181 20.95 -55.87 27.67
N CYS A 182 21.63 -55.83 26.51
CA CYS A 182 20.96 -55.84 25.23
C CYS A 182 20.46 -57.24 24.86
N THR A 183 19.30 -57.29 24.21
CA THR A 183 18.82 -58.49 23.52
C THR A 183 19.75 -58.88 22.37
N SER A 184 20.26 -57.89 21.62
CA SER A 184 21.31 -58.09 20.62
C SER A 184 22.03 -56.78 20.25
N LEU A 185 23.29 -56.90 19.84
CA LEU A 185 24.10 -55.82 19.24
C LEU A 185 24.50 -56.14 17.79
N ASN A 186 23.99 -57.24 17.22
CA ASN A 186 24.47 -57.79 15.94
C ASN A 186 23.68 -57.31 14.71
N TYR A 187 22.66 -56.47 14.90
CA TYR A 187 21.70 -56.11 13.85
C TYR A 187 21.75 -54.63 13.48
N SER A 188 22.91 -54.00 13.65
CA SER A 188 23.11 -52.58 13.32
C SER A 188 22.95 -52.24 11.84
N GLN A 189 22.95 -53.24 10.95
CA GLN A 189 22.61 -53.01 9.55
C GLN A 189 21.16 -52.56 9.32
N TYR A 190 20.27 -52.77 10.29
CA TYR A 190 18.87 -52.32 10.22
C TYR A 190 18.65 -51.03 11.02
N TYR A 191 19.70 -50.40 11.56
CA TYR A 191 19.61 -49.17 12.35
C TYR A 191 20.17 -47.99 11.56
N ILE A 192 19.43 -46.89 11.56
CA ILE A 192 19.82 -45.60 11.01
C ILE A 192 20.02 -44.63 12.17
N ASP A 193 21.24 -44.11 12.27
CA ASP A 193 21.60 -43.03 13.18
C ASP A 193 21.06 -41.71 12.61
N ASN A 194 20.21 -41.04 13.39
CA ASN A 194 19.53 -39.83 12.97
C ASN A 194 19.97 -38.58 13.76
N GLY A 195 21.15 -38.65 14.40
CA GLY A 195 21.72 -37.57 15.19
C GLY A 195 21.12 -37.47 16.60
N ASP A 196 21.73 -36.63 17.44
CA ASP A 196 21.37 -36.39 18.85
C ASP A 196 20.62 -35.05 19.05
N GLY A 197 19.98 -34.57 17.99
CA GLY A 197 19.36 -33.26 17.98
C GLY A 197 20.30 -32.05 17.95
N SER A 198 21.63 -32.23 18.06
CA SER A 198 22.56 -31.11 18.34
C SER A 198 23.45 -30.69 17.16
N THR A 199 23.51 -31.49 16.09
CA THR A 199 24.44 -31.29 14.97
C THR A 199 23.76 -31.20 13.60
N ALA A 200 24.31 -30.34 12.73
CA ALA A 200 23.84 -30.18 11.35
C ALA A 200 24.43 -31.30 10.46
N PRO A 201 23.69 -31.80 9.45
CA PRO A 201 22.44 -31.22 8.94
C PRO A 201 21.17 -31.55 9.74
N GLN A 202 21.15 -32.60 10.55
CA GLN A 202 19.95 -33.18 11.17
C GLN A 202 19.12 -32.18 12.00
N ASN A 203 19.79 -31.28 12.74
CA ASN A 203 19.15 -30.25 13.55
C ASN A 203 18.64 -29.01 12.82
N THR A 204 18.84 -28.94 11.51
CA THR A 204 18.40 -27.81 10.68
C THR A 204 17.57 -28.22 9.47
N ASP A 205 17.57 -29.51 9.12
CA ASP A 205 16.91 -30.02 7.93
C ASP A 205 15.49 -30.52 8.27
N SER A 206 14.48 -29.78 7.81
CA SER A 206 13.07 -30.14 8.04
C SER A 206 12.64 -31.45 7.36
N THR A 207 13.47 -32.04 6.50
CA THR A 207 13.23 -33.36 5.89
C THR A 207 13.68 -34.52 6.78
N VAL A 208 14.37 -34.25 7.88
CA VAL A 208 14.84 -35.27 8.82
C VAL A 208 13.79 -35.47 9.90
N VAL A 209 13.25 -36.69 10.06
CA VAL A 209 12.32 -37.02 11.15
C VAL A 209 12.95 -36.72 12.50
N ARG A 210 12.13 -36.38 13.51
CA ARG A 210 12.67 -35.89 14.78
C ARG A 210 13.40 -36.95 15.61
N TYR A 211 12.97 -38.21 15.57
CA TYR A 211 13.58 -39.30 16.35
C TYR A 211 15.10 -39.43 16.17
N ASP A 212 15.85 -39.54 17.26
CA ASP A 212 17.33 -39.64 17.25
C ASP A 212 17.87 -40.92 16.58
N GLY A 213 17.05 -41.95 16.45
CA GLY A 213 17.35 -43.11 15.62
C GLY A 213 16.10 -43.85 15.18
N PHE A 214 16.20 -44.58 14.07
CA PHE A 214 15.12 -45.41 13.56
C PHE A 214 15.62 -46.61 12.76
N THR A 215 14.74 -47.57 12.47
CA THR A 215 15.11 -48.76 11.70
C THR A 215 15.02 -48.52 10.19
N ASP A 216 15.97 -49.00 9.40
CA ASP A 216 15.86 -49.07 7.95
C ASP A 216 14.76 -50.09 7.59
N GLY A 217 13.76 -49.68 6.80
CA GLY A 217 12.48 -50.35 6.57
C GLY A 217 12.50 -51.88 6.75
N LEU A 218 11.80 -52.35 7.78
CA LEU A 218 11.68 -53.76 8.15
C LEU A 218 10.46 -54.39 7.49
N PHE A 219 10.64 -55.65 7.07
CA PHE A 219 9.62 -56.42 6.37
C PHE A 219 9.21 -57.67 7.18
N VAL A 220 7.89 -57.86 7.31
CA VAL A 220 7.26 -59.04 7.91
C VAL A 220 6.77 -59.96 6.81
N LYS A 221 6.95 -61.27 7.01
CA LYS A 221 6.32 -62.33 6.20
C LYS A 221 5.81 -63.43 7.12
N GLU A 222 4.51 -63.69 7.08
CA GLU A 222 3.85 -64.69 7.91
C GLU A 222 2.97 -65.60 7.07
N ASN A 223 2.98 -66.91 7.34
CA ASN A 223 2.11 -67.83 6.62
C ASN A 223 0.70 -67.78 7.21
N VAL A 224 -0.31 -67.67 6.34
CA VAL A 224 -1.73 -67.61 6.68
C VAL A 224 -2.51 -68.66 5.87
N VAL A 225 -3.75 -68.91 6.27
CA VAL A 225 -4.68 -69.79 5.53
C VAL A 225 -5.57 -68.87 4.71
N PRO A 226 -5.61 -69.03 3.37
CA PRO A 226 -6.53 -68.28 2.52
C PRO A 226 -7.98 -68.33 3.00
N CYS A 227 -8.72 -67.24 2.81
CA CYS A 227 -10.16 -67.14 3.10
C CYS A 227 -10.51 -67.37 4.58
N GLN A 228 -9.59 -67.11 5.50
CA GLN A 228 -9.82 -67.18 6.95
C GLN A 228 -9.64 -65.82 7.59
N THR A 229 -10.47 -65.49 8.59
CA THR A 229 -10.32 -64.23 9.31
C THR A 229 -9.14 -64.29 10.28
N TYR A 230 -8.27 -63.29 10.20
CA TYR A 230 -7.21 -63.03 11.16
C TYR A 230 -7.46 -61.71 11.87
N HIS A 231 -7.30 -61.70 13.19
CA HIS A 231 -7.31 -60.48 13.99
C HIS A 231 -5.87 -60.00 14.16
N LEU A 232 -5.62 -58.77 13.72
CA LEU A 232 -4.34 -58.09 13.80
C LEU A 232 -4.38 -57.00 14.87
N LYS A 233 -3.36 -56.96 15.71
CA LYS A 233 -3.14 -55.92 16.73
C LYS A 233 -1.74 -55.35 16.58
N LEU A 234 -1.64 -54.05 16.34
CA LEU A 234 -0.40 -53.29 16.30
C LEU A 234 -0.34 -52.43 17.57
N ALA A 235 0.78 -52.48 18.29
CA ALA A 235 0.94 -51.73 19.53
C ALA A 235 2.37 -51.19 19.64
N VAL A 236 2.48 -49.94 20.06
CA VAL A 236 3.75 -49.25 20.30
C VAL A 236 3.67 -48.53 21.65
N ALA A 237 4.72 -48.58 22.46
CA ALA A 237 4.70 -48.07 23.83
C ALA A 237 6.11 -47.80 24.37
N ASP A 238 6.18 -46.86 25.32
CA ASP A 238 7.39 -46.58 26.09
C ASP A 238 7.64 -47.69 27.11
N VAL A 239 8.89 -47.94 27.47
CA VAL A 239 9.25 -48.97 28.45
C VAL A 239 9.96 -48.38 29.66
N ALA A 240 9.54 -48.83 30.84
CA ALA A 240 10.00 -48.39 32.16
C ALA A 240 9.60 -46.97 32.57
N ASP A 241 9.67 -45.97 31.69
CA ASP A 241 9.07 -44.66 31.89
C ASP A 241 8.14 -44.26 30.72
N ASN A 242 7.72 -43.00 30.70
CA ASN A 242 6.77 -42.39 29.77
C ASN A 242 7.29 -41.04 29.28
N ILE A 243 8.62 -40.91 29.19
CA ILE A 243 9.28 -39.64 28.91
C ILE A 243 9.73 -39.56 27.45
N TYR A 244 10.48 -40.54 26.94
CA TYR A 244 11.01 -40.45 25.58
C TYR A 244 10.14 -41.25 24.63
N ASP A 245 9.53 -40.55 23.67
CA ASP A 245 8.54 -41.16 22.80
C ASP A 245 9.18 -42.08 21.75
N THR A 246 8.42 -43.10 21.37
CA THR A 246 8.73 -44.08 20.34
C THR A 246 7.61 -44.08 19.30
N GLY A 247 7.96 -44.16 18.02
CA GLY A 247 7.02 -44.14 16.89
C GLY A 247 7.24 -45.28 15.91
N VAL A 248 6.16 -45.89 15.42
CA VAL A 248 6.19 -46.84 14.31
C VAL A 248 5.49 -46.28 13.08
N PHE A 249 6.23 -46.21 11.98
CA PHE A 249 5.76 -45.84 10.65
C PHE A 249 5.41 -47.12 9.88
N LEU A 250 4.17 -47.20 9.41
CA LEU A 250 3.57 -48.37 8.77
C LEU A 250 3.27 -47.99 7.31
N GLU A 251 3.84 -48.71 6.35
CA GLU A 251 3.71 -48.34 4.92
C GLU A 251 2.28 -48.58 4.40
N ALA A 252 1.74 -47.63 3.64
CA ALA A 252 0.48 -47.79 2.94
C ALA A 252 0.53 -48.98 1.96
N GLU A 253 -0.61 -49.63 1.76
CA GLU A 253 -0.81 -50.76 0.84
C GLU A 253 0.15 -51.95 1.04
N SER A 254 0.87 -52.00 2.16
CA SER A 254 1.90 -53.03 2.38
C SER A 254 1.38 -54.32 2.99
N ILE A 255 0.14 -54.34 3.51
CA ILE A 255 -0.52 -55.58 3.99
C ILE A 255 -1.04 -56.36 2.77
N VAL A 256 -0.19 -57.23 2.23
CA VAL A 256 -0.45 -57.97 0.98
C VAL A 256 -0.58 -59.47 1.27
N SER A 257 -1.48 -60.15 0.55
CA SER A 257 -1.62 -61.60 0.61
C SER A 257 -1.79 -62.26 -0.74
N THR A 258 -0.77 -62.11 -1.60
CA THR A 258 -0.67 -62.59 -2.99
C THR A 258 -1.59 -61.84 -3.97
N ASN A 259 -0.99 -60.97 -4.80
CA ASN A 259 -1.61 -60.59 -6.06
C ASN A 259 -0.99 -61.41 -7.19
N VAL A 260 -1.86 -61.96 -8.01
CA VAL A 260 -1.52 -62.17 -9.41
C VAL A 260 -2.07 -60.95 -10.10
N ASP A 261 -1.19 -60.08 -10.59
CA ASP A 261 -1.61 -58.96 -11.44
C ASP A 261 -1.85 -59.50 -12.84
N VAL A 262 -2.94 -59.10 -13.48
CA VAL A 262 -3.11 -59.34 -14.91
C VAL A 262 -3.07 -58.01 -15.66
N THR A 263 -2.30 -57.99 -16.75
CA THR A 263 -2.28 -56.87 -17.69
C THR A 263 -2.61 -57.36 -19.09
N GLY A 264 -3.33 -56.54 -19.84
CA GLY A 264 -3.59 -56.74 -21.25
C GLY A 264 -2.60 -55.94 -22.10
N GLY A 265 -2.14 -56.52 -23.19
CA GLY A 265 -1.22 -55.88 -24.11
C GLY A 265 -1.15 -56.63 -25.44
N THR A 266 -0.05 -56.45 -26.13
CA THR A 266 0.21 -57.12 -27.42
C THR A 266 1.65 -57.61 -27.48
N THR A 267 1.90 -58.58 -28.35
CA THR A 267 3.25 -59.12 -28.59
C THR A 267 4.22 -58.11 -29.23
N ALA A 268 3.73 -56.94 -29.67
CA ALA A 268 4.56 -55.84 -30.19
C ALA A 268 5.28 -55.03 -29.10
N GLY A 269 4.96 -55.25 -27.81
CA GLY A 269 5.57 -54.54 -26.68
C GLY A 269 4.81 -53.27 -26.26
N SER A 270 5.42 -52.48 -25.38
CA SER A 270 4.77 -51.29 -24.80
C SER A 270 4.51 -50.21 -25.86
N GLY A 271 3.27 -49.71 -25.91
CA GLY A 271 2.86 -48.62 -26.80
C GLY A 271 1.86 -48.99 -27.91
N PHE A 272 1.51 -50.28 -28.06
CA PHE A 272 0.47 -50.72 -29.00
C PHE A 272 -0.59 -51.56 -28.27
N GLN A 273 -1.82 -51.06 -28.18
CA GLN A 273 -2.85 -51.59 -27.27
C GLN A 273 -3.77 -52.65 -27.89
N ASN A 274 -3.85 -52.72 -29.22
CA ASN A 274 -4.81 -53.60 -29.90
C ASN A 274 -4.06 -54.73 -30.64
N ALA A 275 -4.50 -55.97 -30.48
CA ALA A 275 -4.15 -57.05 -31.38
C ALA A 275 -4.67 -56.74 -32.79
N VAL A 276 -3.88 -57.05 -33.81
CA VAL A 276 -4.28 -56.86 -35.22
C VAL A 276 -4.20 -58.20 -35.93
N GLU A 277 -5.33 -58.60 -36.52
CA GLU A 277 -5.48 -59.89 -37.19
C GLU A 277 -4.33 -60.21 -38.15
N GLY A 278 -3.65 -61.33 -37.91
CA GLY A 278 -2.53 -61.79 -38.75
C GLY A 278 -1.27 -60.92 -38.73
N CYS A 279 -1.22 -59.88 -37.88
CA CYS A 279 -0.09 -58.96 -37.77
C CYS A 279 0.61 -59.06 -36.40
N VAL A 280 -0.16 -58.92 -35.31
CA VAL A 280 0.31 -58.89 -33.93
C VAL A 280 -0.76 -59.50 -33.03
N ASP A 281 -0.36 -60.49 -32.26
CA ASP A 281 -1.24 -61.17 -31.32
C ASP A 281 -1.43 -60.31 -30.05
N GLY A 282 -2.62 -60.41 -29.48
CA GLY A 282 -2.90 -59.89 -28.15
C GLY A 282 -2.21 -60.72 -27.08
N LEU A 283 -2.05 -60.17 -25.88
CA LEU A 283 -1.32 -60.83 -24.80
C LEU A 283 -1.95 -60.49 -23.45
N PHE A 284 -2.23 -61.51 -22.64
CA PHE A 284 -2.43 -61.33 -21.21
C PHE A 284 -1.17 -61.78 -20.46
N THR A 285 -0.60 -60.88 -19.67
CA THR A 285 0.55 -61.16 -18.83
C THR A 285 0.12 -61.20 -17.37
N PHE A 286 0.31 -62.35 -16.73
CA PHE A 286 0.05 -62.58 -15.32
C PHE A 286 1.37 -62.50 -14.56
N THR A 287 1.44 -61.66 -13.53
CA THR A 287 2.66 -61.42 -12.75
C THR A 287 2.44 -61.69 -11.27
N LEU A 288 3.39 -62.40 -10.67
CA LEU A 288 3.53 -62.57 -9.23
C LEU A 288 4.69 -61.69 -8.74
N ASP A 289 4.49 -61.00 -7.62
CA ASP A 289 5.53 -60.18 -6.99
C ASP A 289 6.75 -60.99 -6.52
N GLN A 290 6.55 -62.28 -6.25
CA GLN A 290 7.60 -63.18 -5.79
C GLN A 290 7.38 -64.61 -6.29
N ALA A 291 8.49 -65.31 -6.53
CA ALA A 291 8.47 -66.70 -6.94
C ALA A 291 7.89 -67.58 -5.82
N LEU A 292 6.88 -68.37 -6.15
CA LEU A 292 6.27 -69.31 -5.22
C LEU A 292 7.10 -70.61 -5.14
N GLN A 293 7.12 -71.25 -3.97
CA GLN A 293 7.86 -72.50 -3.77
C GLN A 293 7.06 -73.75 -4.18
N ASP A 294 5.75 -73.59 -4.36
CA ASP A 294 4.83 -74.62 -4.82
C ASP A 294 4.06 -74.12 -6.05
N THR A 295 3.42 -75.07 -6.75
CA THR A 295 2.62 -74.74 -7.94
C THR A 295 1.37 -73.98 -7.52
N ASN A 296 1.13 -72.82 -8.14
CA ASN A 296 -0.09 -72.04 -7.97
C ASN A 296 -0.96 -72.10 -9.23
N VAL A 297 -2.27 -72.23 -9.07
CA VAL A 297 -3.23 -72.26 -10.19
C VAL A 297 -4.18 -71.09 -10.03
N VAL A 298 -4.19 -70.20 -11.01
CA VAL A 298 -5.01 -69.00 -11.01
C VAL A 298 -6.13 -69.22 -12.02
N ASN A 299 -7.38 -69.23 -11.54
CA ASN A 299 -8.56 -69.39 -12.38
C ASN A 299 -9.05 -68.03 -12.87
N PHE A 300 -9.57 -67.99 -14.09
CA PHE A 300 -10.15 -66.78 -14.67
C PHE A 300 -11.34 -67.12 -15.56
N ASP A 301 -12.26 -66.17 -15.71
CA ASP A 301 -13.32 -66.22 -16.72
C ASP A 301 -12.96 -65.30 -17.90
N ILE A 302 -13.51 -65.61 -19.07
CA ILE A 302 -13.30 -64.85 -20.30
C ILE A 302 -14.64 -64.30 -20.78
N GLY A 303 -14.66 -63.01 -21.11
CA GLY A 303 -15.78 -62.31 -21.70
C GLY A 303 -15.32 -61.31 -22.74
N GLY A 304 -16.09 -60.25 -22.94
CA GLY A 304 -15.87 -59.26 -23.99
C GLY A 304 -16.84 -59.46 -25.16
N THR A 305 -16.59 -58.75 -26.26
CA THR A 305 -17.40 -58.85 -27.48
C THR A 305 -16.89 -59.91 -28.45
N ALA A 306 -15.58 -60.19 -28.43
CA ALA A 306 -14.96 -61.27 -29.19
C ALA A 306 -15.22 -62.63 -28.51
N THR A 307 -15.44 -63.65 -29.32
CA THR A 307 -15.84 -65.01 -28.92
C THR A 307 -14.65 -65.96 -28.95
N ASN A 308 -14.28 -66.48 -27.77
CA ASN A 308 -13.25 -67.50 -27.59
C ASN A 308 -13.43 -68.72 -28.52
N GLY A 309 -12.44 -68.98 -29.38
CA GLY A 309 -12.46 -70.08 -30.37
C GLY A 309 -13.20 -69.77 -31.68
N THR A 310 -13.77 -68.58 -31.84
CA THR A 310 -14.38 -68.11 -33.11
C THR A 310 -13.61 -66.95 -33.70
N ASP A 311 -13.30 -65.92 -32.90
CA ASP A 311 -12.65 -64.68 -33.35
C ASP A 311 -11.13 -64.71 -33.03
N TYR A 312 -10.75 -65.50 -32.02
CA TYR A 312 -9.37 -65.81 -31.67
C TYR A 312 -9.22 -67.27 -31.22
N ALA A 313 -7.99 -67.79 -31.21
CA ALA A 313 -7.68 -69.16 -30.81
C ALA A 313 -8.20 -69.49 -29.40
N THR A 314 -8.60 -70.75 -29.18
CA THR A 314 -9.14 -71.15 -27.87
C THR A 314 -8.08 -71.09 -26.77
N ILE A 315 -8.30 -70.25 -25.76
CA ILE A 315 -7.44 -70.12 -24.57
C ILE A 315 -8.01 -70.89 -23.35
N PRO A 316 -7.17 -71.33 -22.38
CA PRO A 316 -7.62 -72.06 -21.19
C PRO A 316 -8.44 -71.20 -20.21
N ASP A 317 -9.02 -71.81 -19.18
CA ASP A 317 -9.79 -71.16 -18.08
C ASP A 317 -8.95 -70.92 -16.81
N SER A 318 -7.65 -71.24 -16.88
CA SER A 318 -6.70 -71.09 -15.79
C SER A 318 -5.28 -70.95 -16.31
N VAL A 319 -4.44 -70.30 -15.51
CA VAL A 319 -2.98 -70.23 -15.72
C VAL A 319 -2.27 -70.90 -14.54
N VAL A 320 -1.22 -71.65 -14.84
CA VAL A 320 -0.45 -72.40 -13.85
C VAL A 320 0.91 -71.76 -13.70
N PHE A 321 1.26 -71.37 -12.48
CA PHE A 321 2.61 -70.92 -12.09
C PHE A 321 3.36 -72.09 -11.43
N PRO A 322 4.32 -72.73 -12.14
CA PRO A 322 5.24 -73.69 -11.53
C PRO A 322 6.09 -73.06 -10.41
N PRO A 323 6.66 -73.87 -9.51
CA PRO A 323 7.60 -73.39 -8.50
C PRO A 323 8.76 -72.62 -9.13
N GLY A 324 9.03 -71.41 -8.67
CA GLY A 324 10.10 -70.55 -9.17
C GLY A 324 9.68 -69.54 -10.24
N ASP A 325 8.52 -69.72 -10.88
CA ASP A 325 8.05 -68.81 -11.93
C ASP A 325 7.28 -67.63 -11.31
N THR A 326 7.48 -66.44 -11.89
CA THR A 326 6.79 -65.20 -11.48
C THR A 326 5.98 -64.57 -12.59
N VAL A 327 6.10 -65.05 -13.82
CA VAL A 327 5.38 -64.51 -14.98
C VAL A 327 4.80 -65.67 -15.77
N GLN A 328 3.56 -65.52 -16.21
CA GLN A 328 2.92 -66.40 -17.18
C GLN A 328 2.17 -65.56 -18.22
N GLU A 329 2.09 -66.07 -19.43
CA GLU A 329 1.55 -65.34 -20.58
C GLU A 329 0.52 -66.20 -21.32
N ILE A 330 -0.53 -65.56 -21.82
CA ILE A 330 -1.51 -66.17 -22.72
C ILE A 330 -1.65 -65.27 -23.95
N ASP A 331 -1.26 -65.82 -25.11
CA ASP A 331 -1.44 -65.17 -26.40
C ASP A 331 -2.91 -65.23 -26.84
N ILE A 332 -3.40 -64.10 -27.36
CA ILE A 332 -4.68 -63.96 -28.04
C ILE A 332 -4.40 -63.89 -29.55
N GLU A 333 -4.28 -65.06 -30.17
CA GLU A 333 -4.08 -65.20 -31.62
C GLU A 333 -5.41 -64.93 -32.35
N ALA A 334 -5.59 -63.68 -32.81
CA ALA A 334 -6.76 -63.25 -33.57
C ALA A 334 -6.75 -63.82 -35.01
N PHE A 335 -7.87 -64.32 -35.50
CA PHE A 335 -7.92 -64.96 -36.81
C PHE A 335 -8.05 -63.95 -37.94
N ALA A 336 -7.08 -63.93 -38.86
CA ALA A 336 -7.20 -63.17 -40.11
C ALA A 336 -8.15 -63.87 -41.10
N ASP A 337 -9.42 -63.53 -41.06
CA ASP A 337 -10.45 -64.19 -41.87
C ASP A 337 -10.91 -63.36 -43.10
N GLY A 338 -10.53 -62.07 -43.14
CA GLY A 338 -10.79 -61.14 -44.24
C GLY A 338 -12.21 -60.58 -44.27
N ILE A 339 -12.98 -60.76 -43.21
CA ILE A 339 -14.23 -60.06 -42.94
C ILE A 339 -13.87 -58.71 -42.30
N SER A 340 -14.72 -57.69 -42.52
CA SER A 340 -14.56 -56.43 -41.81
C SER A 340 -15.53 -56.36 -40.64
N GLU A 341 -15.00 -56.18 -39.46
CA GLU A 341 -15.67 -56.26 -38.17
C GLU A 341 -15.41 -54.96 -37.37
N PRO A 342 -16.30 -54.60 -36.44
CA PRO A 342 -15.98 -53.53 -35.49
C PRO A 342 -14.85 -53.97 -34.55
N ILE A 343 -14.13 -53.03 -33.92
CA ILE A 343 -13.15 -53.36 -32.87
C ILE A 343 -13.86 -54.17 -31.78
N GLU A 344 -13.29 -55.33 -31.46
CA GLU A 344 -13.83 -56.25 -30.48
C GLU A 344 -12.94 -56.31 -29.23
N SER A 345 -13.51 -56.57 -28.06
CA SER A 345 -12.73 -56.78 -26.84
C SER A 345 -12.71 -58.23 -26.41
N VAL A 346 -11.55 -58.65 -25.90
CA VAL A 346 -11.37 -59.85 -25.08
C VAL A 346 -11.13 -59.37 -23.67
N GLN A 347 -12.01 -59.75 -22.75
CA GLN A 347 -11.90 -59.39 -21.33
C GLN A 347 -11.57 -60.62 -20.52
N LEU A 348 -10.59 -60.50 -19.63
CA LEU A 348 -10.19 -61.52 -18.68
C LEU A 348 -10.56 -61.08 -17.28
N TYR A 349 -11.24 -61.95 -16.53
CA TYR A 349 -11.69 -61.73 -15.17
C TYR A 349 -10.97 -62.69 -14.23
N LEU A 350 -10.01 -62.19 -13.44
CA LEU A 350 -9.37 -62.99 -12.40
C LEU A 350 -10.38 -63.31 -11.30
N LEU A 351 -10.54 -64.60 -11.00
CA LEU A 351 -11.55 -65.07 -10.07
C LEU A 351 -10.97 -65.24 -8.66
N ASN A 352 -11.72 -64.74 -7.68
CA ASN A 352 -11.41 -64.90 -6.28
C ASN A 352 -11.64 -66.36 -5.88
N GLN A 353 -10.58 -67.02 -5.40
CA GLN A 353 -10.65 -68.44 -5.03
C GLN A 353 -11.58 -68.77 -3.86
N CYS A 354 -11.98 -67.78 -3.06
CA CYS A 354 -12.88 -67.93 -1.92
C CYS A 354 -14.36 -67.94 -2.32
N ASN A 355 -14.74 -67.22 -3.38
CA ASN A 355 -16.16 -67.01 -3.74
C ASN A 355 -16.47 -67.03 -5.25
N ASN A 356 -15.46 -67.31 -6.09
CA ASN A 356 -15.52 -67.29 -7.56
C ASN A 356 -16.12 -66.00 -8.13
N GLN A 357 -15.93 -64.86 -7.46
CA GLN A 357 -16.28 -63.56 -8.02
C GLN A 357 -15.05 -62.92 -8.65
N PRO A 358 -15.20 -62.18 -9.77
CA PRO A 358 -14.11 -61.37 -10.32
C PRO A 358 -13.58 -60.38 -9.27
N TYR A 359 -12.26 -60.33 -9.08
CA TYR A 359 -11.62 -59.32 -8.23
C TYR A 359 -10.66 -58.42 -8.99
N ASP A 360 -10.21 -58.85 -10.17
CA ASP A 360 -9.37 -58.06 -11.07
C ASP A 360 -9.72 -58.38 -12.54
N THR A 361 -9.44 -57.44 -13.45
CA THR A 361 -9.78 -57.57 -14.87
C THR A 361 -8.71 -56.96 -15.77
N ALA A 362 -8.41 -57.64 -16.87
CA ALA A 362 -7.64 -57.09 -17.97
C ALA A 362 -8.42 -57.15 -19.28
N GLU A 363 -8.08 -56.28 -20.22
CA GLU A 363 -8.72 -56.19 -21.52
C GLU A 363 -7.67 -56.09 -22.63
N VAL A 364 -7.95 -56.75 -23.76
CA VAL A 364 -7.22 -56.62 -25.01
C VAL A 364 -8.24 -56.42 -26.13
N PHE A 365 -7.98 -55.49 -27.05
CA PHE A 365 -8.83 -55.29 -28.21
C PHE A 365 -8.29 -56.01 -29.44
N ILE A 366 -9.17 -56.48 -30.32
CA ILE A 366 -8.88 -57.07 -31.63
C ILE A 366 -9.40 -56.11 -32.71
N GLN A 367 -8.61 -55.89 -33.76
CA GLN A 367 -9.00 -55.11 -34.93
C GLN A 367 -8.48 -55.74 -36.23
N ASP A 368 -9.23 -55.60 -37.32
CA ASP A 368 -8.93 -56.24 -38.61
C ASP A 368 -7.66 -55.67 -39.27
N THR A 369 -7.41 -54.37 -39.12
CA THR A 369 -6.29 -53.67 -39.77
C THR A 369 -5.61 -52.69 -38.82
N VAL A 370 -4.33 -52.41 -39.10
CA VAL A 370 -3.68 -51.23 -38.55
C VAL A 370 -4.42 -50.01 -39.11
N GLY A 371 -4.87 -49.08 -38.26
CA GLY A 371 -5.68 -47.92 -38.67
C GLY A 371 -4.88 -46.64 -38.51
N VAL A 372 -3.96 -46.37 -39.44
CA VAL A 372 -3.13 -45.17 -39.34
C VAL A 372 -3.96 -43.94 -39.69
N SER A 373 -3.77 -42.84 -38.97
CA SER A 373 -4.36 -41.55 -39.30
C SER A 373 -3.28 -40.48 -39.28
N THR A 374 -3.40 -39.49 -40.16
CA THR A 374 -2.60 -38.27 -40.18
C THR A 374 -2.92 -37.31 -39.02
N GLY A 375 -4.01 -37.54 -38.28
CA GLY A 375 -4.50 -36.62 -37.24
C GLY A 375 -5.15 -35.35 -37.79
N ARG A 376 -5.38 -35.30 -39.10
CA ARG A 376 -5.93 -34.16 -39.84
C ARG A 376 -7.04 -34.63 -40.79
N PRO A 377 -7.97 -33.75 -41.18
CA PRO A 377 -9.00 -34.10 -42.16
C PRO A 377 -8.38 -34.37 -43.54
N ASP A 378 -9.03 -35.22 -44.35
CA ASP A 378 -8.59 -35.59 -45.71
C ASP A 378 -8.26 -34.39 -46.61
N SER A 379 -8.89 -33.24 -46.35
CA SER A 379 -8.63 -31.98 -47.03
C SER A 379 -8.54 -30.83 -46.04
N LEU A 380 -7.45 -30.06 -46.12
CA LEU A 380 -7.20 -28.85 -45.35
C LEU A 380 -6.84 -27.70 -46.31
N ILE A 381 -7.36 -26.50 -46.04
CA ILE A 381 -6.96 -25.28 -46.77
C ILE A 381 -6.00 -24.51 -45.87
N LEU A 382 -4.80 -24.20 -46.38
CA LEU A 382 -3.82 -23.33 -45.73
C LEU A 382 -3.51 -22.13 -46.62
N CYS A 383 -3.19 -21.00 -46.01
CA CYS A 383 -2.67 -19.84 -46.71
C CYS A 383 -1.16 -20.01 -46.97
N LEU A 384 -0.67 -19.40 -48.05
CA LEU A 384 0.76 -19.44 -48.37
C LEU A 384 1.61 -18.94 -47.19
N GLY A 385 2.47 -19.82 -46.66
CA GLY A 385 3.36 -19.55 -45.52
C GLY A 385 2.85 -20.04 -44.17
N GLU A 386 1.60 -20.49 -44.07
CA GLU A 386 1.09 -21.16 -42.87
C GLU A 386 1.67 -22.57 -42.72
N SER A 387 1.68 -23.06 -41.49
CA SER A 387 2.08 -24.43 -41.18
C SER A 387 0.94 -25.21 -40.53
N VAL A 388 0.98 -26.52 -40.67
CA VAL A 388 0.12 -27.46 -39.95
C VAL A 388 0.98 -28.48 -39.22
N GLN A 389 0.69 -28.69 -37.94
CA GLN A 389 1.25 -29.76 -37.13
C GLN A 389 0.48 -31.05 -37.41
N PHE A 390 1.09 -32.12 -37.90
CA PHE A 390 0.44 -33.43 -37.91
C PHE A 390 0.48 -34.08 -36.52
N ASP A 391 -0.42 -35.04 -36.29
CA ASP A 391 -0.52 -35.81 -35.05
C ASP A 391 -0.92 -37.24 -35.44
N ALA A 392 0.03 -37.98 -36.03
CA ALA A 392 -0.27 -39.29 -36.54
C ALA A 392 -0.53 -40.28 -35.41
N SER A 393 -1.56 -41.10 -35.61
CA SER A 393 -2.01 -42.12 -34.67
C SER A 393 -2.21 -43.47 -35.36
N GLY A 394 -2.41 -44.53 -34.57
CA GLY A 394 -2.69 -45.87 -35.08
C GLY A 394 -1.48 -46.73 -35.42
N GLY A 395 -0.25 -46.25 -35.15
CA GLY A 395 1.00 -46.99 -35.37
C GLY A 395 2.04 -46.77 -34.27
N ILE A 396 3.11 -47.57 -34.28
CA ILE A 396 4.28 -47.39 -33.38
C ILE A 396 5.48 -46.72 -34.07
N SER A 397 5.40 -46.60 -35.40
CA SER A 397 6.39 -45.91 -36.22
C SER A 397 5.69 -45.28 -37.41
N TYR A 398 6.12 -44.09 -37.79
CA TYR A 398 5.48 -43.30 -38.84
C TYR A 398 6.52 -42.88 -39.85
N ASN A 399 6.23 -43.12 -41.13
CA ASN A 399 7.03 -42.65 -42.25
C ASN A 399 6.16 -41.79 -43.16
N TRP A 400 6.58 -40.55 -43.36
CA TRP A 400 5.85 -39.52 -44.10
C TRP A 400 6.46 -39.28 -45.49
N SER A 401 5.61 -39.05 -46.48
CA SER A 401 6.00 -38.73 -47.86
C SER A 401 4.99 -37.78 -48.52
N PRO A 402 5.39 -36.87 -49.41
CA PRO A 402 6.77 -36.52 -49.79
C PRO A 402 7.48 -35.68 -48.69
N PRO A 403 8.82 -35.60 -48.66
CA PRO A 403 9.59 -34.89 -47.62
C PRO A 403 9.53 -33.35 -47.73
N ASN A 404 8.95 -32.83 -48.82
CA ASN A 404 8.91 -31.40 -49.09
C ASN A 404 8.22 -30.66 -47.95
N TRP A 405 8.87 -29.64 -47.41
CA TRP A 405 8.33 -28.75 -46.36
C TRP A 405 7.89 -29.42 -45.05
N LEU A 406 8.26 -30.68 -44.81
CA LEU A 406 8.09 -31.33 -43.51
C LEU A 406 9.30 -31.06 -42.62
N SER A 407 9.06 -30.80 -41.34
CA SER A 407 10.12 -30.71 -40.32
C SER A 407 10.84 -32.05 -40.12
N SER A 408 10.13 -33.16 -40.32
CA SER A 408 10.67 -34.52 -40.25
C SER A 408 9.89 -35.46 -41.19
N THR A 409 10.55 -36.51 -41.67
CA THR A 409 9.89 -37.60 -42.43
C THR A 409 9.55 -38.81 -41.55
N THR A 410 9.92 -38.75 -40.27
CA THR A 410 9.71 -39.80 -39.28
C THR A 410 9.19 -39.21 -37.98
N GLY A 411 8.34 -39.94 -37.25
CA GLY A 411 7.76 -39.49 -35.99
C GLY A 411 6.27 -39.14 -36.12
N GLU A 412 5.61 -39.02 -34.98
CA GLU A 412 4.16 -38.79 -34.87
C GLU A 412 3.75 -37.37 -35.27
N ASP A 413 4.62 -36.38 -35.01
CA ASP A 413 4.27 -34.96 -35.03
C ASP A 413 5.15 -34.11 -35.97
N PRO A 414 5.23 -34.40 -37.28
CA PRO A 414 5.90 -33.48 -38.19
C PRO A 414 5.08 -32.22 -38.46
N ILE A 415 5.76 -31.08 -38.60
CA ILE A 415 5.18 -29.80 -39.03
C ILE A 415 5.36 -29.68 -40.55
N ALA A 416 4.28 -29.41 -41.28
CA ALA A 416 4.32 -29.10 -42.69
C ALA A 416 4.14 -27.59 -42.93
N THR A 417 5.02 -26.96 -43.71
CA THR A 417 4.91 -25.54 -44.14
C THR A 417 4.93 -25.41 -45.68
N PRO A 418 3.91 -25.92 -46.39
CA PRO A 418 3.96 -26.06 -47.84
C PRO A 418 3.83 -24.73 -48.60
N ASP A 419 4.71 -24.49 -49.60
CA ASP A 419 4.63 -23.33 -50.49
C ASP A 419 3.66 -23.52 -51.67
N SER A 420 3.14 -24.74 -51.86
CA SER A 420 2.14 -25.07 -52.88
C SER A 420 1.33 -26.29 -52.46
N SER A 421 0.11 -26.43 -52.99
CA SER A 421 -0.79 -27.54 -52.65
C SER A 421 -0.11 -28.91 -52.78
N ILE A 422 -0.25 -29.75 -51.77
CA ILE A 422 0.47 -31.03 -51.63
C ILE A 422 -0.36 -32.06 -50.88
N THR A 423 -0.22 -33.35 -51.23
CA THR A 423 -0.75 -34.46 -50.43
C THR A 423 0.38 -35.08 -49.63
N TYR A 424 0.23 -35.13 -48.31
CA TYR A 424 1.11 -35.92 -47.44
C TYR A 424 0.46 -37.26 -47.13
N THR A 425 1.25 -38.33 -47.23
CA THR A 425 0.88 -39.68 -46.87
C THR A 425 1.74 -40.12 -45.70
N VAL A 426 1.11 -40.54 -44.61
CA VAL A 426 1.74 -41.26 -43.51
C VAL A 426 1.60 -42.75 -43.75
N SER A 427 2.62 -43.51 -43.39
CA SER A 427 2.58 -44.97 -43.38
C SER A 427 3.10 -45.50 -42.06
N THR A 428 2.52 -46.60 -41.61
CA THR A 428 3.02 -47.35 -40.46
C THR A 428 3.18 -48.81 -40.83
N GLN A 429 4.16 -49.48 -40.21
CA GLN A 429 4.36 -50.91 -40.34
C GLN A 429 4.37 -51.54 -38.95
N LEU A 430 3.53 -52.56 -38.77
CA LEU A 430 3.46 -53.36 -37.56
C LEU A 430 3.53 -54.85 -37.94
N GLY A 431 4.61 -55.52 -37.52
CA GLY A 431 4.90 -56.88 -37.96
C GLY A 431 4.96 -56.98 -39.49
N GLY A 432 4.09 -57.83 -40.06
CA GLY A 432 3.95 -58.03 -41.51
C GLY A 432 3.01 -57.04 -42.22
N CYS A 433 2.30 -56.18 -41.47
CA CYS A 433 1.22 -55.35 -41.99
C CYS A 433 1.66 -53.91 -42.17
N VAL A 434 1.23 -53.30 -43.26
CA VAL A 434 1.52 -51.90 -43.59
C VAL A 434 0.21 -51.21 -43.91
N ASP A 435 -0.02 -50.05 -43.30
CA ASP A 435 -1.18 -49.21 -43.57
C ASP A 435 -0.77 -47.76 -43.91
N TYR A 436 -1.66 -47.04 -44.59
CA TYR A 436 -1.43 -45.70 -45.13
C TYR A 436 -2.64 -44.79 -44.93
N ASP A 437 -2.39 -43.54 -44.56
CA ASP A 437 -3.38 -42.46 -44.57
C ASP A 437 -2.80 -41.22 -45.23
N SER A 438 -3.65 -40.34 -45.75
CA SER A 438 -3.20 -39.12 -46.42
C SER A 438 -4.10 -37.92 -46.18
N THR A 439 -3.47 -36.77 -46.01
CA THR A 439 -4.13 -35.46 -46.00
C THR A 439 -3.71 -34.66 -47.22
N TYR A 440 -4.69 -34.10 -47.95
CA TYR A 440 -4.46 -33.10 -48.98
C TYR A 440 -4.48 -31.70 -48.38
N ILE A 441 -3.40 -30.95 -48.58
CA ILE A 441 -3.29 -29.54 -48.23
C ILE A 441 -3.45 -28.72 -49.51
N GLU A 442 -4.52 -27.93 -49.58
CA GLU A 442 -4.71 -26.89 -50.57
C GLU A 442 -4.05 -25.60 -50.08
N VAL A 443 -2.95 -25.19 -50.70
CA VAL A 443 -2.29 -23.91 -50.41
C VAL A 443 -2.89 -22.84 -51.31
N VAL A 444 -3.63 -21.91 -50.72
CA VAL A 444 -4.22 -20.76 -51.39
C VAL A 444 -3.37 -19.49 -51.16
N PRO A 445 -3.03 -18.72 -52.19
CA PRO A 445 -2.42 -17.41 -51.98
C PRO A 445 -3.46 -16.46 -51.37
N ALA A 446 -3.11 -15.81 -50.25
CA ALA A 446 -3.96 -14.76 -49.69
C ALA A 446 -4.15 -13.67 -50.77
N ASN A 447 -5.41 -13.35 -51.07
CA ASN A 447 -5.77 -12.31 -52.04
C ASN A 447 -5.78 -10.90 -51.42
N TYR A 448 -5.38 -10.79 -50.15
CA TYR A 448 -5.24 -9.55 -49.39
C TYR A 448 -3.96 -9.57 -48.54
N SER A 449 -3.59 -8.41 -48.02
CA SER A 449 -2.51 -8.23 -47.04
C SER A 449 -3.02 -7.41 -45.85
N VAL A 450 -2.50 -7.69 -44.66
CA VAL A 450 -2.73 -6.92 -43.43
C VAL A 450 -1.40 -6.30 -43.02
N ASN A 451 -1.41 -5.03 -42.62
CA ASN A 451 -0.24 -4.36 -42.04
C ASN A 451 -0.72 -3.34 -41.00
N LEU A 452 -0.26 -3.49 -39.76
CA LEU A 452 -0.51 -2.56 -38.66
C LEU A 452 0.40 -1.34 -38.76
N GLN A 453 -0.02 -0.27 -38.08
CA GLN A 453 0.83 0.88 -37.85
C GLN A 453 2.09 0.51 -37.02
N PRO A 454 3.17 1.31 -37.06
CA PRO A 454 4.35 1.09 -36.21
C PRO A 454 4.02 1.08 -34.71
N ASP A 455 4.89 0.44 -33.94
CA ASP A 455 4.81 0.38 -32.47
C ASP A 455 4.59 1.77 -31.84
N THR A 456 3.76 1.81 -30.81
CA THR A 456 3.26 3.05 -30.23
C THR A 456 3.66 3.15 -28.76
N ASN A 457 4.31 4.25 -28.39
CA ASN A 457 4.58 4.58 -26.99
C ASN A 457 3.45 5.44 -26.42
N LEU A 458 2.92 5.04 -25.27
CA LEU A 458 1.87 5.73 -24.52
C LEU A 458 2.34 6.04 -23.10
N CYS A 459 1.84 7.13 -22.54
CA CYS A 459 1.89 7.32 -21.10
C CYS A 459 0.75 6.55 -20.43
N LEU A 460 0.93 6.19 -19.16
CA LEU A 460 -0.12 5.56 -18.37
C LEU A 460 -1.42 6.37 -18.45
N ASN A 461 -2.54 5.67 -18.66
CA ASN A 461 -3.89 6.23 -18.89
C ASN A 461 -4.12 6.95 -20.23
N GLN A 462 -3.17 6.94 -21.15
CA GLN A 462 -3.43 7.31 -22.55
C GLN A 462 -3.96 6.12 -23.35
N SER A 463 -4.48 6.43 -24.54
CA SER A 463 -5.01 5.42 -25.45
C SER A 463 -4.52 5.62 -26.87
N ALA A 464 -4.36 4.53 -27.61
CA ALA A 464 -4.03 4.52 -29.03
C ALA A 464 -5.15 3.87 -29.83
N GLN A 465 -5.48 4.43 -30.98
CA GLN A 465 -6.36 3.79 -31.95
C GLN A 465 -5.53 2.79 -32.77
N LEU A 466 -5.87 1.50 -32.71
CA LEU A 466 -5.25 0.50 -33.57
C LEU A 466 -5.96 0.49 -34.93
N ASP A 467 -5.20 0.49 -36.04
CA ASP A 467 -5.73 0.67 -37.41
C ASP A 467 -5.02 -0.24 -38.43
N PRO A 468 -5.43 -1.52 -38.55
CA PRO A 468 -4.88 -2.45 -39.53
C PRO A 468 -5.21 -2.00 -40.96
N ASN A 469 -4.18 -1.75 -41.75
CA ASN A 469 -4.30 -1.43 -43.17
C ASN A 469 -4.45 -2.70 -44.01
N VAL A 470 -5.70 -3.05 -44.32
CA VAL A 470 -6.02 -4.22 -45.16
C VAL A 470 -6.13 -3.84 -46.64
N GLN A 471 -5.39 -4.53 -47.52
CA GLN A 471 -5.38 -4.28 -48.96
C GLN A 471 -5.73 -5.55 -49.75
N PRO A 472 -6.74 -5.54 -50.65
CA PRO A 472 -7.62 -4.41 -50.97
C PRO A 472 -8.64 -4.11 -49.83
N PRO A 473 -9.14 -2.86 -49.73
CA PRO A 473 -10.19 -2.52 -48.77
C PRO A 473 -11.47 -3.34 -49.03
N GLY A 474 -12.08 -3.87 -47.97
CA GLY A 474 -13.21 -4.79 -48.07
C GLY A 474 -13.84 -5.08 -46.70
N THR A 475 -14.73 -6.06 -46.66
CA THR A 475 -15.31 -6.58 -45.41
C THR A 475 -14.53 -7.81 -44.98
N TYR A 476 -13.97 -7.76 -43.78
CA TYR A 476 -13.19 -8.81 -43.14
C TYR A 476 -13.68 -8.99 -41.71
N ASP A 477 -13.47 -10.17 -41.14
CA ASP A 477 -13.72 -10.43 -39.72
C ASP A 477 -12.42 -10.23 -38.94
N TYR A 478 -12.51 -9.55 -37.78
CA TYR A 478 -11.36 -9.16 -36.97
C TYR A 478 -11.43 -9.88 -35.61
N SER A 479 -10.29 -10.35 -35.13
CA SER A 479 -10.13 -10.85 -33.76
C SER A 479 -8.84 -10.33 -33.17
N TRP A 480 -8.96 -9.57 -32.09
CA TRP A 480 -7.82 -9.01 -31.36
C TRP A 480 -7.55 -9.78 -30.07
N SER A 481 -6.26 -9.93 -29.74
CA SER A 481 -5.81 -10.47 -28.47
C SER A 481 -4.52 -9.77 -28.02
N PRO A 482 -4.23 -9.66 -26.71
CA PRO A 482 -5.11 -9.97 -25.59
C PRO A 482 -6.28 -8.95 -25.47
N PRO A 483 -7.42 -9.30 -24.84
CA PRO A 483 -8.58 -8.40 -24.71
C PRO A 483 -8.37 -7.23 -23.74
N GLU A 484 -7.44 -7.38 -22.79
CA GLU A 484 -7.17 -6.40 -21.74
C GLU A 484 -6.81 -5.04 -22.34
N GLY A 485 -7.46 -3.97 -21.88
CA GLY A 485 -7.20 -2.62 -22.37
C GLY A 485 -7.80 -2.28 -23.74
N LEU A 486 -8.41 -3.22 -24.47
CA LEU A 486 -9.08 -2.94 -25.74
C LEU A 486 -10.55 -2.53 -25.57
N SER A 487 -11.02 -1.62 -26.43
CA SER A 487 -12.42 -1.19 -26.44
C SER A 487 -13.39 -2.27 -26.93
N ASP A 488 -12.96 -3.11 -27.87
CA ASP A 488 -13.73 -4.22 -28.46
C ASP A 488 -12.77 -5.11 -29.26
N THR A 489 -12.76 -6.43 -29.04
CA THR A 489 -11.83 -7.35 -29.70
C THR A 489 -12.28 -7.80 -31.10
N SER A 490 -13.45 -7.38 -31.58
CA SER A 490 -14.06 -7.90 -32.82
C SER A 490 -14.19 -6.87 -33.94
N ILE A 491 -13.73 -5.63 -33.71
CA ILE A 491 -13.86 -4.53 -34.68
C ILE A 491 -12.54 -4.24 -35.38
N ALA A 492 -12.63 -3.65 -36.58
CA ALA A 492 -11.46 -3.29 -37.38
C ALA A 492 -10.52 -2.33 -36.65
N LYS A 493 -11.06 -1.37 -35.89
CA LYS A 493 -10.28 -0.30 -35.24
C LYS A 493 -10.62 -0.17 -33.76
N PRO A 494 -10.04 -1.00 -32.87
CA PRO A 494 -10.22 -0.85 -31.43
C PRO A 494 -9.33 0.23 -30.84
N ILE A 495 -9.76 0.81 -29.73
CA ILE A 495 -8.96 1.72 -28.90
C ILE A 495 -8.26 0.87 -27.85
N ALA A 496 -6.93 0.97 -27.77
CA ALA A 496 -6.08 0.32 -26.78
C ALA A 496 -5.68 1.30 -25.68
N SER A 497 -5.96 0.95 -24.42
CA SER A 497 -5.64 1.71 -23.20
C SER A 497 -5.02 0.80 -22.13
N PRO A 498 -3.92 0.06 -22.43
CA PRO A 498 -3.33 -0.86 -21.46
C PRO A 498 -2.66 -0.11 -20.29
N THR A 499 -2.65 -0.72 -19.11
CA THR A 499 -1.94 -0.21 -17.92
C THR A 499 -0.46 -0.58 -17.91
N ASP A 500 -0.11 -1.67 -18.60
CA ASP A 500 1.25 -2.18 -18.78
C ASP A 500 1.59 -2.29 -20.27
N SER A 501 2.88 -2.29 -20.61
CA SER A 501 3.30 -2.49 -22.02
C SER A 501 2.74 -3.82 -22.54
N THR A 502 1.96 -3.75 -23.62
CA THR A 502 1.17 -4.88 -24.11
C THR A 502 1.37 -5.03 -25.62
N THR A 503 1.70 -6.24 -26.05
CA THR A 503 1.71 -6.62 -27.47
C THR A 503 0.31 -7.07 -27.87
N TYR A 504 -0.31 -6.38 -28.82
CA TYR A 504 -1.59 -6.79 -29.39
C TYR A 504 -1.38 -7.49 -30.74
N TYR A 505 -2.17 -8.53 -30.96
CA TYR A 505 -2.25 -9.34 -32.16
C TYR A 505 -3.61 -9.10 -32.80
N VAL A 506 -3.66 -8.96 -34.12
CA VAL A 506 -4.90 -8.94 -34.90
C VAL A 506 -4.91 -10.08 -35.88
N ASP A 507 -5.95 -10.92 -35.81
CA ASP A 507 -6.29 -11.87 -36.86
C ASP A 507 -7.38 -11.25 -37.74
N VAL A 508 -7.08 -11.10 -39.03
CA VAL A 508 -8.03 -10.60 -40.03
C VAL A 508 -8.35 -11.72 -40.99
N SER A 509 -9.61 -12.12 -41.06
CA SER A 509 -10.07 -13.24 -41.88
C SER A 509 -11.04 -12.83 -42.97
N ASN A 510 -10.99 -13.56 -44.08
CA ASN A 510 -12.05 -13.61 -45.09
C ASN A 510 -12.54 -15.06 -45.26
N THR A 511 -13.36 -15.34 -46.28
CA THR A 511 -13.89 -16.69 -46.51
C THR A 511 -12.84 -17.74 -46.92
N GLN A 512 -11.58 -17.36 -47.13
CA GLN A 512 -10.52 -18.21 -47.68
C GLN A 512 -9.28 -18.28 -46.80
N CYS A 513 -8.93 -17.19 -46.11
CA CYS A 513 -7.68 -17.04 -45.39
C CYS A 513 -7.86 -16.20 -44.13
N THR A 514 -6.97 -16.41 -43.16
CA THR A 514 -6.74 -15.52 -42.03
C THR A 514 -5.29 -15.05 -42.11
N LEU A 515 -5.06 -13.75 -41.90
CA LEU A 515 -3.71 -13.18 -41.80
C LEU A 515 -3.60 -12.47 -40.45
N SER A 516 -2.45 -12.67 -39.81
CA SER A 516 -2.16 -12.06 -38.51
C SER A 516 -1.11 -10.96 -38.63
N ASP A 517 -1.20 -9.97 -37.77
CA ASP A 517 -0.14 -8.98 -37.56
C ASP A 517 -0.09 -8.55 -36.09
N THR A 518 1.00 -7.93 -35.68
CA THR A 518 1.25 -7.54 -34.29
C THR A 518 1.64 -6.07 -34.15
N ILE A 519 1.33 -5.48 -32.99
CA ILE A 519 1.82 -4.17 -32.59
C ILE A 519 2.18 -4.14 -31.12
N ASP A 520 3.34 -3.57 -30.79
CA ASP A 520 3.70 -3.28 -29.41
C ASP A 520 3.15 -1.90 -28.99
N VAL A 521 2.33 -1.90 -27.94
CA VAL A 521 1.86 -0.70 -27.26
C VAL A 521 2.61 -0.56 -25.94
N ASN A 522 3.66 0.26 -25.94
CA ASN A 522 4.56 0.40 -24.80
C ASN A 522 4.07 1.50 -23.86
N VAL A 523 3.79 1.15 -22.61
CA VAL A 523 3.54 2.13 -21.55
C VAL A 523 4.89 2.60 -21.00
N VAL A 524 5.37 3.75 -21.49
CA VAL A 524 6.74 4.23 -21.26
C VAL A 524 6.93 5.01 -19.95
N GLY A 525 5.84 5.34 -19.27
CA GLY A 525 5.87 6.02 -17.97
C GLY A 525 4.57 6.73 -17.64
N VAL A 526 4.59 7.51 -16.56
CA VAL A 526 3.46 8.35 -16.12
C VAL A 526 3.80 9.80 -16.41
N ALA A 527 2.88 10.55 -17.04
CA ALA A 527 3.05 11.99 -17.18
C ALA A 527 3.13 12.63 -15.78
N PRO A 528 4.13 13.50 -15.52
CA PRO A 528 4.28 14.10 -14.21
C PRO A 528 3.07 15.01 -13.95
N ASN A 529 2.43 14.94 -12.79
CA ASN A 529 1.43 15.95 -12.44
C ASN A 529 2.19 17.17 -11.93
N ILE A 530 2.21 18.24 -12.71
CA ILE A 530 3.03 19.43 -12.46
C ILE A 530 2.16 20.64 -12.13
N ASN A 531 2.67 21.48 -11.24
CA ASN A 531 2.08 22.77 -10.92
C ASN A 531 3.11 23.87 -11.15
N ALA A 532 2.76 24.83 -12.00
CA ALA A 532 3.54 26.05 -12.16
C ALA A 532 3.13 27.02 -11.05
N VAL A 533 4.09 27.46 -10.25
CA VAL A 533 3.87 28.42 -9.17
C VAL A 533 4.75 29.65 -9.37
N ALA A 534 4.31 30.76 -8.80
CA ALA A 534 5.06 31.99 -8.73
C ALA A 534 5.29 32.34 -7.26
N ASP A 535 6.47 32.85 -6.92
CA ASP A 535 6.75 33.31 -5.56
C ASP A 535 5.89 34.54 -5.16
N LYS A 536 5.30 35.23 -6.14
CA LYS A 536 4.41 36.37 -5.98
C LYS A 536 3.27 36.34 -7.02
N ASP A 537 2.02 36.41 -6.54
CA ASP A 537 0.84 36.45 -7.41
C ASP A 537 0.67 37.78 -8.14
N THR A 538 1.14 38.87 -7.53
CA THR A 538 1.07 40.23 -8.10
C THR A 538 2.39 40.94 -7.91
N ILE A 539 2.90 41.54 -8.99
CA ILE A 539 4.14 42.30 -9.01
C ILE A 539 3.95 43.68 -9.63
N CYS A 540 4.90 44.58 -9.42
CA CYS A 540 4.98 45.81 -10.21
C CYS A 540 5.49 45.53 -11.62
N PRO A 541 5.12 46.34 -12.63
CA PRO A 541 5.63 46.22 -13.98
C PRO A 541 7.17 46.17 -14.01
N GLY A 542 7.73 45.08 -14.53
CA GLY A 542 9.17 44.88 -14.66
C GLY A 542 9.91 44.49 -13.37
N ALA A 543 9.20 44.21 -12.28
CA ALA A 543 9.80 43.60 -11.08
C ALA A 543 10.07 42.11 -11.30
N ASP A 544 11.02 41.54 -10.56
CA ASP A 544 11.36 40.12 -10.66
C ASP A 544 10.35 39.24 -9.92
N VAL A 545 9.89 38.20 -10.61
CA VAL A 545 9.12 37.08 -10.06
C VAL A 545 9.88 35.79 -10.34
N GLU A 546 9.99 34.93 -9.34
CA GLU A 546 10.52 33.58 -9.52
C GLU A 546 9.36 32.65 -9.86
N LEU A 547 9.50 31.94 -10.98
CA LEU A 547 8.59 30.90 -11.43
C LEU A 547 9.24 29.55 -11.18
N SER A 548 8.50 28.60 -10.62
CA SER A 548 8.99 27.24 -10.42
C SER A 548 7.94 26.21 -10.79
N VAL A 549 8.41 25.01 -11.11
CA VAL A 549 7.56 23.84 -11.28
C VAL A 549 7.72 22.91 -10.10
N THR A 550 6.62 22.60 -9.45
CA THR A 550 6.51 21.51 -8.49
C THR A 550 5.85 20.31 -9.16
N ALA A 551 6.25 19.10 -8.75
CA ALA A 551 5.57 17.88 -9.14
C ALA A 551 4.76 17.37 -7.96
N ASN A 552 3.48 17.21 -8.21
CA ASN A 552 2.49 16.67 -7.30
C ASN A 552 2.14 15.25 -7.75
N PRO A 553 1.78 14.36 -6.82
CA PRO A 553 1.11 13.11 -7.17
C PRO A 553 -0.18 13.37 -7.96
N ALA A 554 -0.47 12.56 -8.96
CA ALA A 554 -1.67 12.69 -9.79
C ALA A 554 -2.96 12.28 -9.04
N THR A 555 -2.83 11.41 -8.06
CA THR A 555 -3.91 10.90 -7.21
C THR A 555 -3.40 10.75 -5.79
N CYS A 556 -4.29 10.79 -4.81
CA CYS A 556 -3.91 10.46 -3.45
C CYS A 556 -3.84 8.95 -3.21
N GLY A 557 -2.99 8.53 -2.28
CA GLY A 557 -2.92 7.14 -1.80
C GLY A 557 -1.57 6.79 -1.19
N THR A 558 -1.39 5.52 -0.82
CA THR A 558 -0.08 5.02 -0.43
C THR A 558 0.90 5.09 -1.59
N ASN A 559 2.03 5.75 -1.33
CA ASN A 559 3.09 5.93 -2.29
C ASN A 559 3.96 4.66 -2.31
N ASN A 560 4.06 4.04 -3.48
CA ASN A 560 4.87 2.82 -3.71
C ASN A 560 6.31 3.14 -4.18
N SER A 561 6.72 4.41 -4.18
CA SER A 561 7.97 4.92 -4.77
C SER A 561 8.63 5.92 -3.84
N SER A 562 9.60 5.48 -3.05
CA SER A 562 10.24 6.31 -2.01
C SER A 562 10.69 7.67 -2.53
N CYS A 563 10.18 8.76 -1.94
CA CYS A 563 10.60 10.10 -2.29
C CYS A 563 11.99 10.40 -1.69
N THR A 564 12.97 10.67 -2.56
CA THR A 564 14.38 10.94 -2.19
C THR A 564 14.71 12.43 -2.07
N GLY A 565 13.72 13.31 -2.28
CA GLY A 565 13.86 14.76 -2.19
C GLY A 565 14.04 15.29 -0.75
N THR A 566 14.30 16.59 -0.65
CA THR A 566 14.37 17.29 0.66
C THR A 566 12.97 17.47 1.23
N ILE A 567 12.79 17.19 2.52
CA ILE A 567 11.51 17.36 3.21
C ILE A 567 11.29 18.84 3.56
N SER A 568 10.21 19.40 3.04
CA SER A 568 9.69 20.72 3.40
C SER A 568 8.63 20.56 4.50
N ASN A 569 8.82 21.27 5.61
CA ASN A 569 7.96 21.17 6.79
C ASN A 569 7.00 22.36 6.88
N THR A 570 5.70 22.09 7.03
CA THR A 570 4.66 23.12 7.14
C THR A 570 3.81 22.89 8.39
N THR A 571 3.63 23.94 9.19
CA THR A 571 2.98 23.86 10.51
C THR A 571 1.59 24.49 10.50
N LEU A 572 0.54 23.67 10.51
CA LEU A 572 -0.84 24.10 10.72
C LEU A 572 -1.10 24.45 12.17
N GLY A 573 -1.58 25.67 12.41
CA GLY A 573 -1.91 26.17 13.74
C GLY A 573 -0.73 26.84 14.44
N SER A 574 -1.05 27.79 15.32
CA SER A 574 -0.06 28.64 16.01
C SER A 574 -0.40 28.92 17.47
N ASN A 575 -1.57 28.50 17.94
CA ASN A 575 -2.04 28.75 19.29
C ASN A 575 -1.45 27.72 20.25
N SER A 576 -1.10 28.16 21.46
CA SER A 576 -0.66 27.27 22.54
C SER A 576 -1.80 27.02 23.52
N ASN A 577 -2.92 26.50 23.01
CA ASN A 577 -4.08 26.12 23.82
C ASN A 577 -4.06 24.61 24.03
N PRO A 578 -3.61 24.11 25.20
CA PRO A 578 -3.56 22.68 25.46
C PRO A 578 -4.95 22.07 25.48
N ILE A 579 -5.15 20.98 24.75
CA ILE A 579 -6.38 20.17 24.77
C ILE A 579 -6.05 18.72 25.15
N SER A 580 -6.92 18.13 25.95
CA SER A 580 -6.91 16.70 26.32
C SER A 580 -8.02 15.91 25.63
N ASP A 581 -9.04 16.58 25.10
CA ASP A 581 -10.08 15.98 24.26
C ASP A 581 -9.78 16.29 22.79
N GLY A 582 -9.91 15.30 21.91
CA GLY A 582 -9.47 15.42 20.50
C GLY A 582 -7.94 15.37 20.31
N THR A 583 -7.16 15.17 21.38
CA THR A 583 -5.72 14.85 21.30
C THR A 583 -5.50 13.48 20.64
N PRO A 584 -4.41 13.29 19.86
CA PRO A 584 -4.06 11.96 19.35
C PRO A 584 -3.55 11.02 20.45
N TYR A 585 -3.34 11.54 21.67
CA TYR A 585 -2.73 10.86 22.80
C TYR A 585 -3.70 10.80 24.01
N LYS A 586 -4.92 10.31 23.77
CA LYS A 586 -6.02 10.27 24.75
C LYS A 586 -5.87 9.10 25.74
N GLY A 587 -4.81 9.11 26.54
CA GLY A 587 -4.38 7.97 27.36
C GLY A 587 -5.29 7.55 28.52
N LEU A 588 -6.21 8.38 29.02
CA LEU A 588 -7.05 8.05 30.18
C LEU A 588 -8.03 6.89 29.95
N TYR A 589 -8.11 6.39 28.72
CA TYR A 589 -8.84 5.20 28.32
C TYR A 589 -7.88 4.23 27.63
N GLU A 590 -8.21 2.94 27.69
CA GLU A 590 -7.42 1.89 27.02
C GLU A 590 -7.36 2.14 25.49
N ASP A 591 -8.46 2.59 24.89
CA ASP A 591 -8.56 2.75 23.45
C ASP A 591 -9.06 4.14 23.02
N SER A 592 -8.51 4.62 21.91
CA SER A 592 -8.95 5.89 21.30
C SER A 592 -8.89 5.86 19.78
N ARG A 593 -9.78 6.63 19.16
CA ARG A 593 -9.80 6.95 17.74
C ARG A 593 -10.15 8.41 17.53
N VAL A 594 -9.36 9.12 16.74
CA VAL A 594 -9.59 10.53 16.38
C VAL A 594 -9.29 10.76 14.90
N GLN A 595 -10.09 11.61 14.26
CA GLN A 595 -9.89 12.09 12.90
C GLN A 595 -9.77 13.61 12.86
N TYR A 596 -8.82 14.10 12.07
CA TYR A 596 -8.58 15.51 11.79
C TYR A 596 -8.83 15.78 10.31
N LEU A 597 -9.70 16.75 10.02
CA LEU A 597 -9.91 17.29 8.68
C LEU A 597 -9.01 18.50 8.48
N ILE A 598 -8.23 18.47 7.40
CA ILE A 598 -7.33 19.55 6.97
C ILE A 598 -7.73 19.94 5.55
N ARG A 599 -8.12 21.20 5.33
CA ARG A 599 -8.52 21.63 3.99
C ARG A 599 -7.29 21.88 3.12
N ALA A 600 -7.37 21.54 1.83
CA ALA A 600 -6.33 21.87 0.85
C ALA A 600 -6.06 23.38 0.84
N SER A 601 -7.11 24.21 0.95
CA SER A 601 -6.97 25.66 1.03
C SER A 601 -6.11 26.14 2.22
N GLU A 602 -6.09 25.40 3.34
CA GLU A 602 -5.25 25.74 4.49
C GLU A 602 -3.78 25.46 4.20
N LEU A 603 -3.49 24.29 3.61
CA LEU A 603 -2.14 23.89 3.22
C LEU A 603 -1.58 24.79 2.11
N ASN A 604 -2.42 25.11 1.11
CA ASN A 604 -2.07 25.98 -0.02
C ASN A 604 -1.78 27.42 0.45
N ALA A 605 -2.57 27.95 1.40
CA ALA A 605 -2.30 29.27 2.00
C ALA A 605 -0.97 29.32 2.77
N MET A 606 -0.42 28.16 3.12
CA MET A 606 0.87 28.02 3.79
C MET A 606 2.02 27.67 2.83
N GLY A 607 1.77 27.67 1.52
CA GLY A 607 2.77 27.40 0.50
C GLY A 607 3.06 25.91 0.25
N LEU A 608 2.18 25.00 0.69
CA LEU A 608 2.22 23.60 0.24
C LEU A 608 1.23 23.40 -0.91
N ASP A 609 1.68 22.79 -1.98
CA ASP A 609 0.91 22.70 -3.23
C ASP A 609 0.68 21.25 -3.72
N GLY A 610 0.96 20.26 -2.87
CA GLY A 610 0.90 18.82 -3.16
C GLY A 610 2.25 18.15 -2.90
N GLY A 611 2.31 16.82 -2.93
CA GLY A 611 3.57 16.07 -2.76
C GLY A 611 3.43 14.78 -1.95
N VAL A 612 4.56 14.13 -1.70
CA VAL A 612 4.65 12.89 -0.92
C VAL A 612 4.83 13.23 0.57
N ILE A 613 3.81 12.99 1.38
CA ILE A 613 3.90 13.15 2.84
C ILE A 613 4.76 12.02 3.40
N LYS A 614 5.83 12.39 4.11
CA LYS A 614 6.78 11.43 4.72
C LYS A 614 6.74 11.44 6.24
N GLU A 615 6.35 12.57 6.83
CA GLU A 615 6.28 12.70 8.28
C GLU A 615 5.12 13.59 8.69
N ILE A 616 4.55 13.27 9.85
CA ILE A 616 3.56 14.10 10.52
C ILE A 616 3.94 14.25 11.98
N ALA A 617 3.81 15.45 12.53
CA ALA A 617 4.15 15.74 13.91
C ALA A 617 3.05 16.50 14.64
N PHE A 618 2.94 16.24 15.94
CA PHE A 618 2.01 16.92 16.85
C PHE A 618 2.78 17.64 17.95
N ASP A 619 2.36 18.86 18.30
CA ASP A 619 3.01 19.68 19.32
C ASP A 619 2.41 19.43 20.71
N ILE A 620 3.12 18.66 21.54
CA ILE A 620 2.68 18.28 22.88
C ILE A 620 3.01 19.39 23.87
N ALA A 621 1.98 19.99 24.45
CA ALA A 621 2.08 21.02 25.48
C ALA A 621 2.52 20.44 26.83
N ALA A 622 1.95 19.30 27.23
CA ALA A 622 2.26 18.63 28.49
C ALA A 622 2.17 17.11 28.36
N LYS A 623 3.30 16.43 28.62
CA LYS A 623 3.38 14.98 28.72
C LYS A 623 2.92 14.49 30.10
N ASN A 624 1.75 13.85 30.17
CA ASN A 624 1.20 13.25 31.38
C ASN A 624 1.20 11.72 31.36
N SER A 625 1.37 11.10 30.18
CA SER A 625 1.47 9.65 30.03
C SER A 625 2.63 9.09 30.85
N THR A 626 2.41 7.92 31.44
CA THR A 626 3.38 7.16 32.24
C THR A 626 3.79 5.86 31.55
N ALA A 627 3.04 5.44 30.53
CA ALA A 627 3.26 4.26 29.71
C ALA A 627 3.21 4.65 28.22
N PRO A 628 3.81 3.87 27.31
CA PRO A 628 3.67 4.06 25.87
C PRO A 628 2.23 3.77 25.40
N TYR A 629 1.84 4.39 24.29
CA TYR A 629 0.62 4.04 23.54
C TYR A 629 0.93 2.83 22.63
N ASN A 630 0.25 1.71 22.85
CA ASN A 630 0.37 0.45 22.11
C ASN A 630 -0.52 0.46 20.87
N ASP A 631 -0.12 -0.26 19.83
CA ASP A 631 -0.82 -0.31 18.54
C ASP A 631 -1.18 1.08 17.97
N PHE A 632 -0.32 2.06 18.26
CA PHE A 632 -0.48 3.42 17.77
C PHE A 632 -0.33 3.43 16.25
N THR A 633 -1.40 3.80 15.57
CA THR A 633 -1.59 3.70 14.14
C THR A 633 -2.03 5.05 13.60
N ILE A 634 -1.44 5.48 12.47
CA ILE A 634 -1.88 6.67 11.74
C ILE A 634 -2.40 6.22 10.37
N LYS A 635 -3.59 6.71 10.00
CA LYS A 635 -4.15 6.53 8.66
C LYS A 635 -4.38 7.87 7.98
N MET A 636 -4.29 7.90 6.66
CA MET A 636 -4.54 9.10 5.85
C MET A 636 -5.46 8.79 4.68
N GLY A 637 -6.20 9.81 4.24
CA GLY A 637 -7.08 9.71 3.08
C GLY A 637 -7.46 11.09 2.54
N CYS A 638 -7.63 11.19 1.23
CA CYS A 638 -8.15 12.39 0.61
C CYS A 638 -9.68 12.40 0.61
N THR A 639 -10.26 13.59 0.72
CA THR A 639 -11.70 13.77 0.80
C THR A 639 -12.15 15.09 0.15
N SER A 640 -13.40 15.12 -0.30
CA SER A 640 -14.09 16.35 -0.68
C SER A 640 -14.81 17.02 0.49
N LEU A 641 -14.84 16.39 1.68
CA LEU A 641 -15.49 16.96 2.86
C LEU A 641 -14.78 18.25 3.29
N SER A 642 -15.55 19.30 3.55
CA SER A 642 -15.03 20.57 4.06
C SER A 642 -15.32 20.79 5.55
N ASP A 643 -16.16 19.97 6.16
CA ASP A 643 -16.62 20.10 7.55
C ASP A 643 -17.18 18.75 8.05
N PHE A 644 -16.93 18.39 9.31
CA PHE A 644 -17.42 17.16 9.94
C PHE A 644 -18.80 17.23 10.58
N SER A 645 -19.41 18.41 10.74
CA SER A 645 -20.72 18.62 11.38
C SER A 645 -21.89 17.80 10.80
N SER A 646 -21.76 17.35 9.55
CA SER A 646 -22.76 16.50 8.88
C SER A 646 -22.48 15.00 9.01
N GLN A 647 -21.31 14.61 9.51
CA GLN A 647 -20.89 13.22 9.61
C GLN A 647 -21.45 12.57 10.87
N SER A 648 -22.10 11.43 10.70
CA SER A 648 -22.62 10.63 11.81
C SER A 648 -21.64 9.57 12.32
N ASP A 649 -20.54 9.32 11.58
CA ASP A 649 -19.48 8.38 11.95
C ASP A 649 -18.13 8.80 11.37
N PHE A 650 -17.06 8.10 11.76
CA PHE A 650 -15.72 8.26 11.22
C PHE A 650 -15.68 7.94 9.72
N VAL A 651 -14.86 8.68 8.98
CA VAL A 651 -14.66 8.44 7.55
C VAL A 651 -13.88 7.13 7.36
N SER A 652 -14.39 6.25 6.52
CA SER A 652 -13.80 4.94 6.21
C SER A 652 -12.91 4.98 4.96
N GLY A 653 -12.16 3.90 4.71
CA GLY A 653 -11.36 3.74 3.49
C GLY A 653 -10.06 4.56 3.48
N LEU A 654 -9.50 4.85 4.66
CA LEU A 654 -8.21 5.51 4.82
C LEU A 654 -7.08 4.48 4.76
N ASP A 655 -5.95 4.87 4.19
CA ASP A 655 -4.74 4.04 4.10
C ASP A 655 -3.93 4.08 5.38
N VAL A 656 -3.38 2.93 5.80
CA VAL A 656 -2.46 2.87 6.95
C VAL A 656 -1.08 3.39 6.52
N VAL A 657 -0.68 4.54 7.06
CA VAL A 657 0.59 5.20 6.71
C VAL A 657 1.64 5.07 7.80
N PHE A 658 1.22 4.83 9.04
CA PHE A 658 2.10 4.48 10.16
C PHE A 658 1.56 3.19 10.78
N THR A 659 2.30 2.10 10.58
CA THR A 659 1.90 0.77 11.00
C THR A 659 1.85 0.67 12.53
N PRO A 660 0.98 -0.20 13.10
CA PRO A 660 0.79 -0.31 14.55
C PRO A 660 2.12 -0.56 15.28
N LYS A 661 2.48 0.33 16.21
CA LYS A 661 3.66 0.18 17.08
C LYS A 661 3.55 0.99 18.36
N GLN A 662 4.46 0.73 19.30
CA GLN A 662 4.52 1.47 20.56
C GLN A 662 5.09 2.87 20.38
N VAL A 663 4.37 3.89 20.87
CA VAL A 663 4.79 5.30 20.82
C VAL A 663 4.93 5.87 22.23
N SER A 664 6.10 6.46 22.50
CA SER A 664 6.35 7.28 23.69
C SER A 664 6.55 8.73 23.29
N THR A 665 5.90 9.63 24.04
CA THR A 665 5.87 11.06 23.75
C THR A 665 6.90 11.86 24.55
N THR A 666 7.16 13.09 24.14
CA THR A 666 7.96 14.10 24.87
C THR A 666 7.30 15.47 24.76
N ASN A 667 7.63 16.45 25.62
CA ASN A 667 7.12 17.81 25.43
C ASN A 667 7.66 18.43 24.13
N GLY A 668 6.81 19.12 23.37
CA GLY A 668 7.12 19.74 22.08
C GLY A 668 6.71 18.87 20.88
N TRP A 669 7.35 19.12 19.73
CA TRP A 669 7.06 18.41 18.49
C TRP A 669 7.46 16.93 18.52
N ASN A 670 6.48 16.04 18.44
CA ASN A 670 6.68 14.60 18.32
C ASN A 670 6.41 14.20 16.87
N THR A 671 7.47 13.81 16.16
CA THR A 671 7.44 13.51 14.71
C THR A 671 7.32 12.02 14.48
N HIS A 672 6.34 11.64 13.67
CA HIS A 672 6.08 10.28 13.22
C HIS A 672 6.50 10.16 11.75
N VAL A 673 7.59 9.45 11.51
CA VAL A 673 8.01 9.10 10.15
C VAL A 673 7.12 7.95 9.67
N LEU A 674 6.45 8.15 8.54
CA LEU A 674 5.49 7.21 7.99
C LEU A 674 6.21 5.97 7.46
N ASP A 675 5.64 4.79 7.71
CA ASP A 675 6.16 3.52 7.19
C ASP A 675 5.76 3.35 5.72
N ASN A 676 4.54 3.79 5.38
CA ASN A 676 4.07 3.94 4.02
C ASN A 676 3.88 5.44 3.76
N GLU A 677 4.72 6.00 2.89
CA GLU A 677 4.62 7.39 2.43
C GLU A 677 3.24 7.62 1.77
N TYR A 678 2.72 8.85 1.81
CA TYR A 678 1.37 9.14 1.31
C TYR A 678 1.38 10.23 0.25
N ASP A 679 0.91 9.90 -0.94
CA ASP A 679 0.72 10.83 -2.03
C ASP A 679 -0.46 11.77 -1.75
N TRP A 680 -0.23 13.08 -1.75
CA TRP A 680 -1.27 14.10 -1.68
C TRP A 680 -1.31 14.95 -2.94
N ASP A 681 -2.48 15.04 -3.56
CA ASP A 681 -2.69 15.68 -4.86
C ASP A 681 -2.67 17.23 -4.86
N GLY A 682 -2.51 17.87 -3.69
CA GLY A 682 -2.49 19.33 -3.54
C GLY A 682 -3.85 20.03 -3.66
N THR A 683 -4.93 19.29 -3.92
CA THR A 683 -6.26 19.86 -4.19
C THR A 683 -7.38 19.27 -3.34
N SER A 684 -7.29 17.99 -2.99
CA SER A 684 -8.21 17.32 -2.09
C SER A 684 -7.93 17.67 -0.63
N ASN A 685 -8.97 17.76 0.20
CA ASN A 685 -8.79 17.91 1.64
C ASN A 685 -8.23 16.59 2.22
N LEU A 686 -7.49 16.66 3.32
CA LEU A 686 -6.89 15.51 3.97
C LEU A 686 -7.63 15.14 5.25
N ILE A 687 -7.78 13.84 5.46
CA ILE A 687 -8.15 13.25 6.74
C ILE A 687 -6.93 12.56 7.32
N VAL A 688 -6.59 12.90 8.55
CA VAL A 688 -5.59 12.20 9.36
C VAL A 688 -6.31 11.52 10.50
N GLU A 689 -6.25 10.20 10.55
CA GLU A 689 -6.76 9.39 11.66
C GLU A 689 -5.61 8.94 12.56
N VAL A 690 -5.81 9.01 13.87
CA VAL A 690 -4.92 8.40 14.86
C VAL A 690 -5.75 7.49 15.75
N CYS A 691 -5.27 6.27 15.98
CA CYS A 691 -5.86 5.32 16.91
C CYS A 691 -4.78 4.51 17.63
N PHE A 692 -5.10 4.01 18.83
CA PHE A 692 -4.24 3.12 19.60
C PHE A 692 -5.09 2.19 20.47
N ASP A 693 -4.51 1.07 20.90
CA ASP A 693 -5.16 -0.01 21.65
C ASP A 693 -4.23 -0.43 22.81
N ASN A 694 -4.45 0.14 24.00
CA ASN A 694 -3.68 -0.17 25.20
C ASN A 694 -4.35 -1.24 26.04
N THR A 695 -3.54 -1.99 26.78
CA THR A 695 -4.04 -2.95 27.77
C THR A 695 -4.41 -2.33 29.12
N ASP A 696 -4.02 -1.08 29.37
CA ASP A 696 -4.30 -0.33 30.60
C ASP A 696 -4.22 1.19 30.30
N TRP A 697 -4.85 2.01 31.14
CA TRP A 697 -4.88 3.46 30.97
C TRP A 697 -3.50 4.11 31.26
N THR A 698 -3.28 5.27 30.66
CA THR A 698 -2.18 6.18 30.97
C THR A 698 -2.67 7.62 31.09
N GLY A 699 -1.80 8.60 31.34
CA GLY A 699 -2.23 10.02 31.36
C GLY A 699 -2.45 10.57 29.95
N ASP A 700 -3.45 11.44 29.76
CA ASP A 700 -3.66 12.18 28.52
C ASP A 700 -2.49 13.13 28.25
N ASP A 701 -1.75 12.95 27.16
CA ASP A 701 -0.79 13.96 26.73
C ASP A 701 -1.54 15.12 26.05
N GLU A 702 -1.40 16.31 26.61
CA GLU A 702 -2.08 17.51 26.11
C GLU A 702 -1.33 18.08 24.91
N VAL A 703 -2.05 18.36 23.82
CA VAL A 703 -1.48 18.96 22.61
C VAL A 703 -1.89 20.42 22.48
N ASN A 704 -0.96 21.27 22.02
CA ASN A 704 -1.30 22.62 21.61
C ASN A 704 -2.25 22.55 20.41
N SER A 705 -3.34 23.31 20.45
CA SER A 705 -4.37 23.32 19.42
C SER A 705 -4.70 24.73 18.93
N THR A 706 -5.25 24.80 17.71
CA THR A 706 -5.78 26.00 17.09
C THR A 706 -7.21 25.76 16.64
N SER A 707 -8.15 26.59 17.11
CA SER A 707 -9.55 26.51 16.73
C SER A 707 -9.77 26.88 15.26
N THR A 708 -10.43 26.00 14.51
CA THR A 708 -10.83 26.22 13.11
C THR A 708 -12.22 26.87 13.02
N PRO A 709 -12.54 27.60 11.93
CA PRO A 709 -13.87 28.20 11.75
C PRO A 709 -14.97 27.19 11.32
N PHE A 710 -14.65 25.90 11.34
CA PHE A 710 -15.49 24.78 10.94
C PHE A 710 -15.22 23.58 11.85
N THR A 711 -16.10 22.58 11.89
CA THR A 711 -15.86 21.36 12.67
C THR A 711 -14.82 20.50 11.96
N SER A 712 -13.65 20.35 12.58
CA SER A 712 -12.45 19.76 11.98
C SER A 712 -11.91 18.54 12.72
N VAL A 713 -12.48 18.20 13.87
CA VAL A 713 -12.08 17.05 14.68
C VAL A 713 -13.30 16.20 15.01
N MET A 714 -13.17 14.88 14.90
CA MET A 714 -14.10 13.90 15.48
C MET A 714 -13.32 12.89 16.28
N TYR A 715 -13.80 12.50 17.45
CA TYR A 715 -13.11 11.53 18.29
C TYR A 715 -14.07 10.68 19.11
N ASN A 716 -13.60 9.50 19.48
CA ASN A 716 -14.26 8.58 20.39
C ASN A 716 -13.22 7.69 21.08
N PHE A 717 -13.47 7.34 22.34
CA PHE A 717 -12.57 6.57 23.19
C PHE A 717 -13.38 5.74 24.20
N GLY A 718 -12.77 4.69 24.73
CA GLY A 718 -13.37 3.81 25.73
C GLY A 718 -12.41 2.69 26.15
N ASP A 719 -12.85 1.89 27.12
CA ASP A 719 -12.05 0.77 27.66
C ASP A 719 -12.49 -0.57 27.06
N GLY A 720 -11.53 -1.49 26.85
CA GLY A 720 -11.76 -2.83 26.31
C GLY A 720 -12.36 -2.83 24.89
N LEU A 721 -12.09 -1.80 24.10
CA LEU A 721 -12.48 -1.70 22.70
C LEU A 721 -11.33 -2.17 21.82
N SER A 722 -11.39 -1.84 20.53
CA SER A 722 -10.25 -1.92 19.64
C SER A 722 -10.12 -0.56 19.00
N GLY A 723 -9.10 0.22 19.39
CA GLY A 723 -8.96 1.63 19.03
C GLY A 723 -9.31 1.94 17.57
N CYS A 724 -8.65 1.29 16.62
CA CYS A 724 -8.86 1.56 15.20
C CYS A 724 -10.21 1.08 14.63
N ASN A 725 -11.00 0.32 15.41
CA ASN A 725 -12.33 -0.18 15.07
C ASN A 725 -13.45 0.53 15.87
N ILE A 726 -13.13 1.54 16.68
CA ILE A 726 -14.13 2.37 17.36
C ILE A 726 -15.00 3.08 16.32
N THR A 727 -16.31 3.01 16.50
CA THR A 727 -17.34 3.68 15.68
C THR A 727 -18.06 4.74 16.51
N SER A 728 -18.90 5.55 15.86
CA SER A 728 -19.82 6.48 16.54
C SER A 728 -20.71 5.81 17.59
N SER A 729 -21.02 4.53 17.41
CA SER A 729 -21.90 3.75 18.28
C SER A 729 -21.18 2.94 19.36
N SER A 730 -19.84 2.87 19.32
CA SER A 730 -19.05 2.03 20.21
C SER A 730 -19.12 2.49 21.68
N THR A 731 -19.35 3.77 21.92
CA THR A 731 -19.56 4.34 23.27
C THR A 731 -20.52 5.54 23.20
N VAL A 732 -20.81 6.16 24.35
CA VAL A 732 -21.58 7.43 24.43
C VAL A 732 -20.73 8.68 24.21
N ASN A 733 -19.42 8.55 23.93
CA ASN A 733 -18.46 9.65 23.94
C ASN A 733 -18.10 10.19 22.54
N PHE A 734 -18.78 9.75 21.47
CA PHE A 734 -18.56 10.30 20.13
C PHE A 734 -18.82 11.80 20.12
N SER A 735 -17.77 12.58 19.85
CA SER A 735 -17.79 14.03 19.96
C SER A 735 -17.10 14.66 18.77
N GLN A 736 -17.51 15.89 18.46
CA GLN A 736 -16.92 16.69 17.39
C GLN A 736 -16.45 18.03 17.93
N SER A 737 -15.36 18.56 17.40
CA SER A 737 -14.75 19.81 17.85
C SER A 737 -14.19 20.63 16.69
N SER A 738 -14.02 21.92 16.93
CA SER A 738 -13.24 22.84 16.08
C SER A 738 -11.80 23.01 16.57
N ASP A 739 -11.46 22.54 17.76
CA ASP A 739 -10.11 22.66 18.33
C ASP A 739 -9.21 21.56 17.77
N ARG A 740 -8.53 21.87 16.67
CA ARG A 740 -7.62 20.93 15.99
C ARG A 740 -6.21 21.06 16.57
N PRO A 741 -5.52 19.95 16.87
CA PRO A 741 -4.10 19.99 17.24
C PRO A 741 -3.26 20.78 16.23
N ASN A 742 -2.20 21.42 16.70
CA ASN A 742 -1.19 21.97 15.80
C ASN A 742 -0.43 20.80 15.18
N ILE A 743 -0.43 20.76 13.85
CA ILE A 743 0.09 19.64 13.06
C ILE A 743 1.22 20.18 12.19
N ARG A 744 2.36 19.51 12.18
CA ARG A 744 3.42 19.77 11.20
C ARG A 744 3.50 18.62 10.22
N ILE A 745 3.40 18.91 8.92
CA ILE A 745 3.46 17.93 7.85
C ILE A 745 4.79 18.14 7.10
N GLY A 746 5.56 17.07 6.97
CA GLY A 746 6.76 17.04 6.14
C GLY A 746 6.45 16.42 4.79
N VAL A 747 6.52 17.24 3.75
CA VAL A 747 6.26 16.86 2.35
C VAL A 747 7.57 16.79 1.59
N CYS A 748 7.73 15.75 0.81
CA CYS A 748 8.81 15.56 -0.15
C CYS A 748 8.22 15.66 -1.56
N HIS A 749 8.80 16.50 -2.41
CA HIS A 749 8.42 16.58 -3.82
C HIS A 749 9.30 15.62 -4.63
N THR A 750 8.71 14.93 -5.61
CA THR A 750 9.42 14.00 -6.50
C THR A 750 10.59 14.69 -7.21
N ASP A 751 11.73 14.01 -7.26
CA ASP A 751 12.93 14.49 -7.92
C ASP A 751 12.73 14.52 -9.45
N LEU A 752 12.58 15.73 -10.00
CA LEU A 752 12.49 15.97 -11.44
C LEU A 752 13.87 16.16 -12.10
N SER A 753 14.94 15.59 -11.52
CA SER A 753 16.32 15.81 -11.97
C SER A 753 16.60 15.44 -13.43
N ASN A 754 15.80 14.56 -14.05
CA ASN A 754 15.89 14.18 -15.46
C ASN A 754 14.83 14.82 -16.36
N ALA A 755 13.96 15.68 -15.81
CA ALA A 755 12.89 16.30 -16.56
C ALA A 755 13.40 17.43 -17.48
N ILE A 756 12.77 17.57 -18.64
CA ILE A 756 13.05 18.63 -19.61
C ILE A 756 11.91 19.64 -19.54
N TYR A 757 12.24 20.91 -19.31
CA TYR A 757 11.28 22.01 -19.15
C TYR A 757 11.21 22.85 -20.42
N SER A 758 10.06 23.46 -20.68
CA SER A 758 9.86 24.42 -21.78
C SER A 758 8.83 25.47 -21.40
N TRP A 759 9.32 26.62 -20.92
CA TRP A 759 8.49 27.77 -20.56
C TRP A 759 8.11 28.63 -21.78
N SER A 760 6.88 29.10 -21.81
CA SER A 760 6.32 29.99 -22.84
C SER A 760 5.59 31.18 -22.20
N PRO A 761 5.81 32.43 -22.66
CA PRO A 761 6.73 32.81 -23.75
C PRO A 761 8.19 32.71 -23.33
N SER A 762 9.03 31.98 -24.08
CA SER A 762 10.45 31.79 -23.73
C SER A 762 11.25 33.10 -23.68
N SER A 763 10.83 34.11 -24.44
CA SER A 763 11.44 35.45 -24.40
C SER A 763 11.15 36.25 -23.12
N ALA A 764 10.22 35.80 -22.30
CA ALA A 764 9.77 36.50 -21.09
C ALA A 764 10.37 35.91 -19.80
N VAL A 765 11.19 34.85 -19.92
CA VAL A 765 11.86 34.17 -18.80
C VAL A 765 13.38 34.14 -19.03
N ASN A 766 14.15 34.04 -17.96
CA ASN A 766 15.62 34.04 -18.07
C ASN A 766 16.22 32.72 -18.60
N ASN A 767 15.55 31.60 -18.35
CA ASN A 767 15.94 30.27 -18.76
C ASN A 767 14.68 29.42 -18.93
N ASP A 768 14.27 29.23 -20.18
CA ASP A 768 13.04 28.51 -20.53
C ASP A 768 13.14 27.00 -20.32
N SER A 769 14.32 26.47 -20.01
CA SER A 769 14.59 25.04 -19.89
C SER A 769 14.92 24.60 -18.46
N ALA A 770 14.65 25.45 -17.46
CA ALA A 770 14.90 25.16 -16.05
C ALA A 770 13.61 24.93 -15.25
N GLN A 771 13.71 24.09 -14.23
CA GLN A 771 12.64 23.88 -13.23
C GLN A 771 12.24 25.18 -12.53
N THR A 772 13.24 26.03 -12.24
CA THR A 772 13.07 27.36 -11.66
C THR A 772 13.67 28.39 -12.62
N THR A 773 12.90 29.43 -12.92
CA THR A 773 13.29 30.53 -13.80
C THR A 773 12.80 31.87 -13.23
N THR A 774 13.40 32.97 -13.64
CA THR A 774 12.96 34.32 -13.24
C THR A 774 12.31 35.01 -14.44
N ALA A 775 11.21 35.71 -14.21
CA ALA A 775 10.54 36.56 -15.18
C ALA A 775 10.39 37.98 -14.65
N ASN A 776 10.23 38.95 -15.55
CA ASN A 776 9.99 40.34 -15.21
C ASN A 776 8.94 41.00 -16.10
N PRO A 777 7.68 40.50 -16.08
CA PRO A 777 6.65 40.97 -16.99
C PRO A 777 6.22 42.43 -16.71
N PHE A 778 5.99 43.19 -17.76
CA PHE A 778 5.49 44.58 -17.69
C PHE A 778 3.96 44.67 -17.73
N GLN A 779 3.29 43.57 -18.09
CA GLN A 779 1.83 43.42 -18.11
C GLN A 779 1.47 42.06 -17.53
N THR A 780 0.21 41.89 -17.11
CA THR A 780 -0.28 40.61 -16.59
C THR A 780 -0.02 39.53 -17.62
N THR A 781 0.82 38.55 -17.25
CA THR A 781 1.33 37.54 -18.18
C THR A 781 1.04 36.16 -17.62
N THR A 782 0.46 35.31 -18.46
CA THR A 782 0.32 33.89 -18.17
C THR A 782 1.51 33.17 -18.77
N PHE A 783 2.31 32.53 -17.92
CA PHE A 783 3.41 31.66 -18.30
C PHE A 783 2.89 30.24 -18.36
N GLN A 784 3.16 29.54 -19.45
CA GLN A 784 2.90 28.11 -19.58
C GLN A 784 4.22 27.36 -19.50
N VAL A 785 4.21 26.16 -18.92
CA VAL A 785 5.36 25.27 -18.89
C VAL A 785 4.95 23.89 -19.35
N GLU A 786 5.72 23.36 -20.29
CA GLU A 786 5.69 21.96 -20.69
C GLU A 786 6.84 21.22 -19.99
N VAL A 787 6.56 20.06 -19.39
CA VAL A 787 7.56 19.22 -18.72
C VAL A 787 7.48 17.80 -19.26
N ASP A 788 8.56 17.34 -19.88
CA ASP A 788 8.79 15.94 -20.22
C ASP A 788 9.56 15.27 -19.09
N ASN A 789 9.08 14.15 -18.56
CA ASN A 789 9.77 13.39 -17.52
C ASN A 789 11.05 12.65 -17.99
N GLY A 790 11.44 12.82 -19.25
CA GLY A 790 12.62 12.18 -19.87
C GLY A 790 12.32 10.82 -20.51
N ALA A 791 11.10 10.29 -20.34
CA ALA A 791 10.59 9.11 -21.02
C ALA A 791 9.66 9.44 -22.20
N GLY A 792 9.47 10.73 -22.51
CA GLY A 792 8.55 11.21 -23.53
C GLY A 792 7.14 11.48 -23.01
N CYS A 793 6.93 11.47 -21.69
CA CYS A 793 5.64 11.76 -21.08
C CYS A 793 5.57 13.22 -20.63
N ILE A 794 4.72 13.95 -21.35
CA ILE A 794 4.61 15.40 -21.26
C ILE A 794 3.42 15.80 -20.40
N ALA A 795 3.63 16.78 -19.54
CA ALA A 795 2.57 17.49 -18.83
C ALA A 795 2.69 19.00 -19.01
N ASN A 796 1.56 19.69 -18.88
CA ASN A 796 1.48 21.14 -19.06
C ASN A 796 0.87 21.79 -17.82
N SER A 797 1.44 22.92 -17.41
CA SER A 797 0.88 23.76 -16.36
C SER A 797 1.01 25.23 -16.73
N SER A 798 0.33 26.10 -15.99
CA SER A 798 0.42 27.54 -16.22
C SER A 798 0.24 28.33 -14.95
N VAL A 799 0.98 29.44 -14.85
CA VAL A 799 0.86 30.41 -13.76
C VAL A 799 0.62 31.79 -14.35
N THR A 800 -0.33 32.53 -13.77
CA THR A 800 -0.61 33.91 -14.17
C THR A 800 -0.05 34.85 -13.13
N VAL A 801 0.91 35.67 -13.53
CA VAL A 801 1.47 36.73 -12.67
C VAL A 801 0.78 38.03 -13.04
N ALA A 802 -0.01 38.56 -12.10
CA ALA A 802 -0.67 39.85 -12.28
C ALA A 802 0.36 40.98 -12.15
N THR A 803 0.22 42.00 -12.99
CA THR A 803 0.97 43.25 -12.84
C THR A 803 0.06 44.34 -12.30
N ASP A 804 0.45 44.94 -11.18
CA ASP A 804 -0.24 46.10 -10.64
C ASP A 804 0.04 47.34 -11.50
N THR A 805 -0.90 47.65 -12.40
CA THR A 805 -0.84 48.85 -13.25
C THR A 805 -1.51 50.07 -12.62
N SER A 806 -1.90 50.02 -11.34
CA SER A 806 -2.56 51.15 -10.66
C SER A 806 -1.61 52.34 -10.50
N LEU A 807 -0.30 52.10 -10.52
CA LEU A 807 0.76 53.11 -10.55
C LEU A 807 1.48 53.08 -11.89
N SER A 808 1.46 54.20 -12.62
CA SER A 808 2.28 54.40 -13.82
C SER A 808 3.00 55.74 -13.79
N VAL A 809 4.17 55.79 -14.43
CA VAL A 809 4.96 57.02 -14.59
C VAL A 809 5.36 57.16 -16.06
N THR A 810 5.35 58.39 -16.56
CA THR A 810 5.91 58.75 -17.87
C THR A 810 7.00 59.79 -17.69
N ALA A 811 8.21 59.52 -18.20
CA ALA A 811 9.38 60.38 -18.14
C ALA A 811 9.54 61.13 -19.47
N GLU A 812 9.53 62.45 -19.43
CA GLU A 812 9.71 63.31 -20.61
C GLU A 812 10.67 64.48 -20.31
N PRO A 813 11.27 65.12 -21.33
CA PRO A 813 11.22 64.76 -22.75
C PRO A 813 12.40 63.88 -23.19
N ASP A 814 12.17 63.00 -24.16
CA ASP A 814 13.22 62.48 -25.02
C ASP A 814 13.68 63.60 -25.97
N THR A 815 14.93 64.04 -25.85
CA THR A 815 15.38 65.24 -26.58
C THR A 815 16.87 65.20 -26.94
N SER A 816 17.25 66.04 -27.91
CA SER A 816 18.65 66.24 -28.31
C SER A 816 19.12 67.63 -27.94
N VAL A 817 20.28 67.74 -27.26
CA VAL A 817 20.88 69.01 -26.86
C VAL A 817 22.38 69.08 -27.15
N CYS A 818 22.91 70.30 -27.27
CA CYS A 818 24.36 70.51 -27.33
C CYS A 818 25.02 70.17 -25.98
N PRO A 819 26.30 69.74 -25.97
CA PRO A 819 27.04 69.46 -24.73
C PRO A 819 26.98 70.60 -23.71
N GLY A 820 26.66 70.27 -22.44
CA GLY A 820 26.62 71.21 -21.32
C GLY A 820 25.36 72.09 -21.26
N LYS A 821 24.35 71.84 -22.09
CA LYS A 821 23.03 72.47 -21.97
C LYS A 821 22.16 71.72 -20.97
N SER A 822 21.38 72.47 -20.20
CA SER A 822 20.45 71.93 -19.22
C SER A 822 19.07 71.67 -19.84
N VAL A 823 18.47 70.52 -19.52
CA VAL A 823 17.12 70.11 -19.91
C VAL A 823 16.30 69.85 -18.66
N GLN A 824 15.06 70.32 -18.62
CA GLN A 824 14.12 69.98 -17.57
C GLN A 824 13.49 68.62 -17.88
N LEU A 825 13.75 67.63 -17.02
CA LEU A 825 13.02 66.36 -17.03
C LEU A 825 11.76 66.49 -16.17
N ASN A 826 10.73 65.72 -16.50
CA ASN A 826 9.47 65.63 -15.77
C ASN A 826 9.01 64.17 -15.71
N ALA A 827 8.57 63.74 -14.54
CA ALA A 827 7.86 62.48 -14.34
C ALA A 827 6.37 62.74 -14.13
N THR A 828 5.53 62.39 -15.10
CA THR A 828 4.07 62.45 -14.97
C THR A 828 3.56 61.15 -14.37
N THR A 829 2.93 61.22 -13.20
CA THR A 829 2.48 60.03 -12.45
C THR A 829 0.97 59.89 -12.49
N GLN A 830 0.47 58.68 -12.77
CA GLN A 830 -0.93 58.32 -12.62
C GLN A 830 -1.06 57.23 -11.57
N GLY A 831 -2.02 57.42 -10.65
CA GLY A 831 -2.29 56.55 -9.51
C GLY A 831 -2.78 57.38 -8.32
N THR A 832 -3.22 56.71 -7.25
CA THR A 832 -3.46 57.33 -5.94
C THR A 832 -2.36 56.89 -4.99
N PRO A 833 -1.66 57.81 -4.30
CA PRO A 833 -0.67 57.42 -3.29
C PRO A 833 -1.29 56.47 -2.26
N GLY A 834 -0.54 55.46 -1.82
CA GLY A 834 -0.98 54.59 -0.75
C GLY A 834 -1.31 55.39 0.53
N PRO A 835 -2.12 54.83 1.44
CA PRO A 835 -2.42 55.48 2.72
C PRO A 835 -1.11 55.79 3.47
N ALA A 836 -1.02 56.99 4.05
CA ALA A 836 0.14 57.36 4.85
C ALA A 836 0.28 56.40 6.05
N PRO A 837 1.51 55.93 6.38
CA PRO A 837 1.71 55.07 7.53
C PRO A 837 1.25 55.78 8.81
N LEU A 838 0.30 55.16 9.52
CA LEU A 838 -0.21 55.67 10.80
C LEU A 838 0.67 55.18 11.94
N ASN A 839 0.99 56.09 12.85
CA ASN A 839 1.60 55.74 14.14
C ASN A 839 0.54 55.86 15.22
N CYS A 840 0.51 54.88 16.12
CA CYS A 840 -0.45 54.87 17.20
C CYS A 840 -0.39 56.13 18.07
N GLY A 841 -1.52 56.84 18.18
CA GLY A 841 -1.58 58.06 18.97
C GLY A 841 -2.77 58.95 18.64
N THR A 842 -2.95 60.02 19.41
CA THR A 842 -3.96 61.05 19.11
C THR A 842 -3.37 62.08 18.16
N ASN A 843 -3.92 62.19 16.95
CA ASN A 843 -3.44 63.15 15.95
C ASN A 843 -4.39 64.33 15.70
N GLY A 844 -5.58 64.34 16.33
CA GLY A 844 -6.54 65.45 16.22
C GLY A 844 -7.17 65.60 14.83
N SER A 845 -6.90 64.65 13.93
CA SER A 845 -7.47 64.55 12.59
C SER A 845 -8.96 64.20 12.70
N GLY A 846 -9.83 65.01 12.12
CA GLY A 846 -11.26 64.72 12.08
C GLY A 846 -11.59 63.50 11.21
N CYS A 847 -12.49 62.65 11.67
CA CYS A 847 -13.05 61.55 10.88
C CYS A 847 -14.39 62.00 10.26
N SER A 848 -14.43 62.15 8.94
CA SER A 848 -15.58 62.75 8.24
C SER A 848 -16.58 61.73 7.67
N SER A 849 -16.20 60.46 7.54
CA SER A 849 -17.07 59.37 7.05
C SER A 849 -16.66 58.04 7.69
N PRO A 850 -16.94 57.84 9.00
CA PRO A 850 -16.59 56.59 9.67
C PRO A 850 -17.39 55.40 9.14
N SER A 851 -16.71 54.27 8.99
CA SER A 851 -17.30 52.94 8.88
C SER A 851 -17.34 52.28 10.26
N SER A 852 -18.33 51.43 10.50
CA SER A 852 -18.55 50.81 11.80
C SER A 852 -18.14 49.34 11.77
N ASN A 853 -17.20 48.94 12.63
CA ASN A 853 -16.67 47.59 12.69
C ASN A 853 -16.92 46.97 14.07
N THR A 854 -17.60 45.83 14.10
CA THR A 854 -17.87 45.10 15.35
C THR A 854 -16.74 44.11 15.62
N VAL A 855 -16.21 44.12 16.84
CA VAL A 855 -15.09 43.30 17.27
C VAL A 855 -15.51 42.46 18.46
N GLY A 856 -15.55 41.15 18.25
CA GLY A 856 -16.00 40.15 19.23
C GLY A 856 -17.16 39.31 18.70
N THR A 857 -17.21 38.05 19.12
CA THR A 857 -18.13 37.03 18.57
C THR A 857 -19.08 36.43 19.60
N GLY A 858 -18.90 36.78 20.88
CA GLY A 858 -19.71 36.18 21.95
C GLY A 858 -21.15 36.65 21.96
N THR A 859 -22.02 35.82 22.52
CA THR A 859 -23.46 36.06 22.68
C THR A 859 -23.90 36.06 24.15
N ASN A 860 -22.98 35.79 25.08
CA ASN A 860 -23.29 35.62 26.49
C ASN A 860 -23.26 36.96 27.24
N ALA A 861 -24.32 37.22 28.00
CA ALA A 861 -24.45 38.38 28.86
C ALA A 861 -23.78 38.10 30.22
N THR A 862 -22.74 38.84 30.60
CA THR A 862 -22.13 38.73 31.94
C THR A 862 -21.93 40.10 32.60
N THR A 863 -22.09 40.12 33.93
CA THR A 863 -21.85 41.32 34.77
C THR A 863 -20.37 41.66 34.89
N THR A 864 -19.49 40.67 34.74
CA THR A 864 -18.04 40.84 34.74
C THR A 864 -17.38 39.97 33.65
N PRO A 865 -16.41 40.50 32.90
CA PRO A 865 -15.96 41.89 32.90
C PRO A 865 -16.95 42.79 32.15
N SER A 866 -17.26 43.94 32.74
CA SER A 866 -18.16 44.96 32.19
C SER A 866 -17.51 46.33 32.38
N PRO A 867 -17.40 47.19 31.36
CA PRO A 867 -17.00 48.59 31.53
C PRO A 867 -18.02 49.40 32.37
N TYR A 868 -19.15 48.81 32.77
CA TYR A 868 -20.26 49.43 33.48
C TYR A 868 -20.62 48.68 34.77
N ILE A 869 -19.61 48.29 35.56
CA ILE A 869 -19.81 47.63 36.87
C ILE A 869 -20.39 48.60 37.90
N GLY A 870 -21.46 48.15 38.58
CA GLY A 870 -22.18 48.84 39.67
C GLY A 870 -21.67 48.50 41.08
N ASN A 871 -22.40 48.93 42.12
CA ASN A 871 -21.97 48.90 43.52
C ASN A 871 -22.30 47.58 44.27
N SER A 872 -22.61 46.49 43.57
CA SER A 872 -22.95 45.21 44.20
C SER A 872 -21.80 44.56 44.99
N ASN A 873 -20.55 44.95 44.72
CA ASN A 873 -19.34 44.50 45.43
C ASN A 873 -18.66 45.62 46.24
N GLY A 874 -19.39 46.65 46.66
CA GLY A 874 -18.93 47.71 47.56
C GLY A 874 -17.95 48.73 46.98
N GLY A 875 -17.64 48.71 45.67
CA GLY A 875 -16.69 49.63 45.03
C GLY A 875 -17.29 50.98 44.59
N THR A 876 -16.69 52.09 45.00
CA THR A 876 -17.09 53.47 44.61
C THR A 876 -16.31 54.01 43.40
N LYS A 877 -15.26 53.30 42.95
CA LYS A 877 -14.39 53.66 41.82
C LYS A 877 -13.98 52.42 41.03
N ALA A 878 -13.86 52.54 39.71
CA ALA A 878 -13.39 51.45 38.85
C ALA A 878 -12.35 51.94 37.83
N ARG A 879 -11.38 51.08 37.51
CA ARG A 879 -10.45 51.21 36.38
C ARG A 879 -10.28 49.87 35.70
N MET A 880 -10.42 49.86 34.38
CA MET A 880 -10.40 48.67 33.55
C MET A 880 -9.53 48.89 32.32
N GLN A 881 -8.76 47.89 31.92
CA GLN A 881 -8.09 47.83 30.62
C GLN A 881 -8.51 46.59 29.85
N PHE A 882 -8.67 46.77 28.54
CA PHE A 882 -9.04 45.74 27.58
C PHE A 882 -7.97 45.70 26.49
N ILE A 883 -7.41 44.51 26.18
CA ILE A 883 -6.50 44.29 25.06
C ILE A 883 -7.28 43.62 23.91
N TYR A 884 -7.35 44.29 22.78
CA TYR A 884 -7.78 43.75 21.49
C TYR A 884 -6.53 43.50 20.66
N ARG A 885 -6.22 42.24 20.35
CA ARG A 885 -5.05 41.94 19.51
C ARG A 885 -5.26 42.48 18.11
N ALA A 886 -4.18 42.88 17.44
CA ALA A 886 -4.24 43.28 16.04
C ALA A 886 -4.80 42.15 15.16
N SER A 887 -4.45 40.90 15.46
CA SER A 887 -5.01 39.71 14.82
C SER A 887 -6.53 39.63 14.95
N ASP A 888 -7.09 39.91 16.13
CA ASP A 888 -8.53 39.84 16.39
C ASP A 888 -9.28 40.95 15.67
N LEU A 889 -8.69 42.15 15.64
CA LEU A 889 -9.23 43.30 14.92
C LEU A 889 -9.23 43.02 13.40
N ASN A 890 -8.10 42.56 12.85
CA ASN A 890 -7.95 42.24 11.44
C ASN A 890 -8.87 41.09 11.00
N ALA A 891 -9.04 40.06 11.82
CA ALA A 891 -9.95 38.94 11.55
C ALA A 891 -11.42 39.37 11.50
N GLN A 892 -11.78 40.49 12.14
CA GLN A 892 -13.11 41.08 12.09
C GLN A 892 -13.23 42.20 11.05
N GLY A 893 -12.28 42.28 10.11
CA GLY A 893 -12.28 43.23 9.00
C GLY A 893 -11.83 44.65 9.37
N VAL A 894 -11.33 44.88 10.57
CA VAL A 894 -10.78 46.18 10.98
C VAL A 894 -9.40 46.36 10.34
N GLN A 895 -9.20 47.46 9.62
CA GLN A 895 -7.91 47.82 9.01
C GLN A 895 -7.27 49.01 9.74
N ALA A 896 -6.00 49.31 9.45
CA ALA A 896 -5.33 50.51 9.95
C ALA A 896 -6.15 51.76 9.62
N GLY A 897 -6.34 52.67 10.59
CA GLY A 897 -7.24 53.80 10.40
C GLY A 897 -7.39 54.70 11.62
N ILE A 898 -8.26 55.69 11.50
CA ILE A 898 -8.52 56.71 12.53
C ILE A 898 -9.80 56.35 13.28
N ILE A 899 -9.69 55.96 14.55
CA ILE A 899 -10.83 55.65 15.42
C ILE A 899 -11.49 56.95 15.90
N SER A 900 -12.80 57.09 15.67
CA SER A 900 -13.60 58.25 16.08
C SER A 900 -14.57 57.98 17.22
N SER A 901 -15.00 56.73 17.39
CA SER A 901 -15.83 56.34 18.53
C SER A 901 -15.60 54.88 18.89
N ILE A 902 -15.95 54.53 20.13
CA ILE A 902 -15.99 53.16 20.63
C ILE A 902 -17.32 52.91 21.31
N SER A 903 -17.99 51.81 20.96
CA SER A 903 -19.26 51.40 21.57
C SER A 903 -19.11 50.06 22.27
N PHE A 904 -19.89 49.85 23.33
CA PHE A 904 -19.96 48.58 24.05
C PHE A 904 -21.39 48.04 24.05
N ASP A 905 -21.56 46.74 23.83
CA ASP A 905 -22.89 46.12 23.72
C ASP A 905 -23.44 45.67 25.08
N VAL A 906 -24.45 46.40 25.58
CA VAL A 906 -25.09 46.13 26.87
C VAL A 906 -26.31 45.25 26.66
N ALA A 907 -26.24 44.01 27.13
CA ALA A 907 -27.33 43.05 27.05
C ALA A 907 -28.51 43.44 27.95
N THR A 908 -28.23 43.81 29.20
CA THR A 908 -29.24 44.25 30.18
C THR A 908 -28.70 45.40 31.01
N ASP A 909 -29.37 46.55 30.99
CA ASP A 909 -29.02 47.70 31.82
C ASP A 909 -29.66 47.57 33.21
N GLN A 910 -28.81 47.42 34.23
CA GLN A 910 -29.23 47.30 35.63
C GLN A 910 -28.75 48.48 36.49
N SER A 911 -28.15 49.50 35.84
CA SER A 911 -27.55 50.63 36.53
C SER A 911 -28.62 51.69 36.91
N PRO A 912 -28.82 52.00 38.20
CA PRO A 912 -29.86 52.96 38.61
C PRO A 912 -29.40 54.44 38.54
N ASP A 913 -28.10 54.69 38.39
CA ASP A 913 -27.46 56.01 38.49
C ASP A 913 -26.39 56.20 37.39
N SER A 914 -26.10 57.45 37.02
CA SER A 914 -25.02 57.77 36.06
C SER A 914 -23.62 57.44 36.60
N PHE A 915 -22.77 56.85 35.76
CA PHE A 915 -21.32 56.73 35.97
C PHE A 915 -20.67 58.11 35.89
N ARG A 916 -20.05 58.58 36.98
CA ARG A 916 -19.51 59.96 37.08
C ARG A 916 -18.03 60.01 36.74
N ASN A 917 -17.60 61.10 36.12
CA ASN A 917 -16.21 61.35 35.74
C ASN A 917 -15.59 60.24 34.87
N MET A 918 -16.40 59.61 34.01
CA MET A 918 -15.96 58.52 33.16
C MET A 918 -15.03 59.03 32.08
N THR A 919 -13.83 58.46 32.02
CA THR A 919 -12.75 58.81 31.11
C THR A 919 -12.37 57.57 30.31
N ILE A 920 -12.10 57.74 29.00
CA ILE A 920 -11.60 56.66 28.14
C ILE A 920 -10.22 57.06 27.62
N ARG A 921 -9.27 56.12 27.73
CA ARG A 921 -7.93 56.25 27.15
C ARG A 921 -7.66 55.11 26.19
N MET A 922 -6.85 55.37 25.16
CA MET A 922 -6.42 54.36 24.20
C MET A 922 -4.91 54.39 24.02
N GLY A 923 -4.34 53.24 23.66
CA GLY A 923 -2.92 53.06 23.41
C GLY A 923 -2.66 51.83 22.56
N CYS A 924 -1.48 51.74 21.95
CA CYS A 924 -1.00 50.53 21.31
C CYS A 924 0.02 49.81 22.17
N THR A 925 0.08 48.50 22.07
CA THR A 925 1.01 47.66 22.83
C THR A 925 1.46 46.45 22.02
N SER A 926 2.66 45.96 22.33
CA SER A 926 3.15 44.64 21.88
C SER A 926 2.74 43.50 22.82
N LYS A 927 2.10 43.80 23.96
CA LYS A 927 1.62 42.77 24.89
C LYS A 927 0.42 42.04 24.31
N ASN A 928 0.51 40.72 24.25
CA ASN A 928 -0.56 39.85 23.75
C ASN A 928 -1.57 39.42 24.83
N SER A 929 -1.26 39.64 26.10
CA SER A 929 -2.07 39.22 27.24
C SER A 929 -1.65 39.98 28.50
N PHE A 930 -2.55 40.11 29.48
CA PHE A 930 -2.19 40.48 30.83
C PHE A 930 -1.60 39.27 31.58
N SER A 931 -0.45 39.47 32.23
CA SER A 931 0.32 38.39 32.86
C SER A 931 0.40 38.46 34.38
N ASP A 932 0.13 39.62 34.98
CA ASP A 932 0.18 39.87 36.43
C ASP A 932 -0.77 41.04 36.80
N PRO A 933 -1.47 41.00 37.95
CA PRO A 933 -2.28 42.11 38.46
C PRO A 933 -1.60 43.49 38.51
N ASP A 934 -0.28 43.63 38.50
CA ASP A 934 0.43 44.93 38.44
C ASP A 934 0.83 45.39 37.02
N SER A 935 0.35 44.73 35.97
CA SER A 935 0.80 44.95 34.58
C SER A 935 0.00 45.96 33.73
N PHE A 936 -0.81 46.85 34.36
CA PHE A 936 -1.53 47.94 33.68
C PHE A 936 -0.62 48.69 32.71
N ILE A 937 -1.07 48.81 31.47
CA ILE A 937 -0.32 49.50 30.42
C ILE A 937 -0.37 51.00 30.72
N THR A 938 0.81 51.60 30.84
CA THR A 938 0.98 53.03 31.12
C THR A 938 1.12 53.82 29.81
N ASN A 939 1.05 55.16 29.88
CA ASN A 939 1.19 56.08 28.73
C ASN A 939 0.07 56.00 27.67
N LEU A 940 -1.16 55.67 28.08
CA LEU A 940 -2.33 55.75 27.21
C LEU A 940 -2.76 57.22 26.98
N SER A 941 -3.18 57.54 25.76
CA SER A 941 -3.70 58.86 25.40
C SER A 941 -5.15 59.00 25.82
N THR A 942 -5.53 60.15 26.40
CA THR A 942 -6.94 60.41 26.74
C THR A 942 -7.71 60.75 25.47
N VAL A 943 -8.55 59.82 25.03
CA VAL A 943 -9.36 59.94 23.82
C VAL A 943 -10.76 60.47 24.11
N ARG A 944 -11.26 60.30 25.35
CA ARG A 944 -12.51 60.91 25.82
C ARG A 944 -12.31 61.48 27.22
N ALA A 945 -12.56 62.77 27.37
CA ALA A 945 -12.46 63.52 28.59
C ALA A 945 -13.53 63.11 29.61
N SER A 946 -13.27 63.38 30.89
CA SER A 946 -14.15 63.00 31.99
C SER A 946 -15.54 63.63 31.85
N SER A 947 -16.57 62.79 31.72
CA SER A 947 -17.97 63.20 31.72
C SER A 947 -18.86 62.16 32.40
N ASN A 948 -20.07 62.55 32.79
CA ASN A 948 -21.04 61.59 33.33
C ASN A 948 -21.68 60.81 32.17
N PHE A 949 -21.94 59.52 32.37
CA PHE A 949 -22.55 58.64 31.37
C PHE A 949 -23.65 57.79 32.00
N VAL A 950 -24.75 57.58 31.25
CA VAL A 950 -25.86 56.70 31.62
C VAL A 950 -25.95 55.63 30.54
N THR A 951 -25.97 54.36 30.94
CA THR A 951 -26.10 53.25 30.00
C THR A 951 -27.55 53.04 29.58
N SER A 952 -27.75 52.26 28.53
CA SER A 952 -29.04 51.72 28.10
C SER A 952 -28.81 50.33 27.47
N ALA A 953 -29.85 49.53 27.23
CA ALA A 953 -29.67 48.27 26.52
C ALA A 953 -29.28 48.51 25.04
N GLY A 954 -28.39 47.67 24.50
CA GLY A 954 -27.80 47.75 23.16
C GLY A 954 -26.44 48.46 23.12
N TRP A 955 -26.03 48.93 21.94
CA TRP A 955 -24.76 49.60 21.73
C TRP A 955 -24.70 50.97 22.41
N ASN A 956 -23.79 51.11 23.37
CA ASN A 956 -23.54 52.35 24.09
C ASN A 956 -22.28 53.03 23.54
N THR A 957 -22.48 54.01 22.64
CA THR A 957 -21.41 54.68 21.91
C THR A 957 -20.76 55.82 22.69
N HIS A 958 -19.43 55.81 22.75
CA HIS A 958 -18.60 56.89 23.25
C HIS A 958 -17.87 57.57 22.11
N GLN A 959 -18.34 58.77 21.75
CA GLN A 959 -17.63 59.65 20.82
C GLN A 959 -16.32 60.13 21.45
N LEU A 960 -15.22 60.05 20.69
CA LEU A 960 -13.90 60.46 21.16
C LEU A 960 -13.73 61.97 20.94
N ASP A 961 -13.27 62.67 21.99
CA ASP A 961 -12.91 64.10 21.91
C ASP A 961 -11.62 64.31 21.10
N ASN A 962 -10.72 63.31 21.16
CA ASN A 962 -9.54 63.21 20.30
C ASN A 962 -9.59 61.85 19.60
N THR A 963 -9.64 61.87 18.27
CA THR A 963 -9.51 60.66 17.45
C THR A 963 -8.18 59.95 17.72
N TYR A 964 -8.17 58.63 17.52
CA TYR A 964 -7.01 57.80 17.78
C TYR A 964 -6.58 57.06 16.52
N ASP A 965 -5.37 57.31 16.05
CA ASP A 965 -4.79 56.65 14.89
C ASP A 965 -4.30 55.27 15.33
N TRP A 966 -4.68 54.23 14.59
CA TRP A 966 -4.27 52.85 14.81
C TRP A 966 -3.50 52.33 13.59
N ASP A 967 -2.36 51.69 13.84
CA ASP A 967 -1.37 51.29 12.82
C ASP A 967 -1.70 49.95 12.11
N GLY A 968 -2.78 49.27 12.50
CA GLY A 968 -3.20 47.99 11.93
C GLY A 968 -2.38 46.77 12.35
N SER A 969 -1.30 46.96 13.12
CA SER A 969 -0.33 45.90 13.44
C SER A 969 -0.04 45.76 14.93
N SER A 970 -0.20 46.84 15.72
CA SER A 970 -0.08 46.82 17.17
C SER A 970 -1.39 46.45 17.86
N ASN A 971 -1.34 45.78 19.01
CA ASN A 971 -2.54 45.48 19.78
C ASN A 971 -3.13 46.77 20.37
N LEU A 972 -4.45 46.93 20.30
CA LEU A 972 -5.17 48.08 20.83
C LEU A 972 -5.53 47.87 22.30
N VAL A 973 -5.20 48.85 23.13
CA VAL A 973 -5.53 48.88 24.56
C VAL A 973 -6.56 49.97 24.79
N VAL A 974 -7.68 49.61 25.40
CA VAL A 974 -8.71 50.56 25.84
C VAL A 974 -8.77 50.58 27.35
N GLU A 975 -8.62 51.75 27.96
CA GLU A 975 -8.79 51.97 29.40
C GLU A 975 -10.06 52.75 29.68
N ILE A 976 -10.87 52.28 30.62
CA ILE A 976 -12.05 52.99 31.12
C ILE A 976 -11.94 53.13 32.63
N CYS A 977 -12.19 54.35 33.13
CA CYS A 977 -12.20 54.61 34.56
C CYS A 977 -13.24 55.65 34.95
N TYR A 978 -13.92 55.43 36.07
CA TYR A 978 -15.05 56.25 36.55
C TYR A 978 -15.28 56.09 38.05
N THR A 979 -16.29 56.80 38.55
CA THR A 979 -16.78 56.73 39.95
C THR A 979 -18.30 56.56 39.99
N THR A 980 -18.79 55.79 40.97
CA THR A 980 -20.22 55.60 41.25
C THR A 980 -20.63 56.43 42.48
N SER A 981 -21.93 56.69 42.69
CA SER A 981 -22.42 57.56 43.77
C SER A 981 -22.13 57.02 45.18
N GLN A 982 -21.67 57.88 46.10
CA GLN A 982 -21.51 57.57 47.52
C GLN A 982 -22.85 57.58 48.26
N ASN A 983 -23.22 56.47 48.92
CA ASN A 983 -23.73 56.39 50.30
C ASN A 983 -24.47 55.07 50.54
N GLY A 984 -23.76 53.98 50.81
CA GLY A 984 -24.25 52.87 51.65
C GLY A 984 -25.58 52.18 51.30
N GLN A 985 -26.15 52.38 50.10
CA GLN A 985 -27.29 51.61 49.63
C GLN A 985 -26.79 50.45 48.78
N SER A 986 -26.79 49.26 49.39
CA SER A 986 -26.69 47.98 48.70
C SER A 986 -27.88 47.82 47.76
N GLY A 987 -27.67 47.95 46.44
CA GLY A 987 -28.75 47.68 45.48
C GLY A 987 -28.67 48.21 44.05
N GLY A 988 -27.50 48.57 43.50
CA GLY A 988 -27.38 48.88 42.06
C GLY A 988 -26.54 47.84 41.33
N GLY A 989 -27.16 47.02 40.49
CA GLY A 989 -26.47 46.04 39.64
C GLY A 989 -25.63 46.73 38.57
N GLY A 990 -24.46 46.19 38.24
CA GLY A 990 -23.75 46.60 37.03
C GLY A 990 -24.52 46.14 35.78
N SER A 991 -24.29 46.78 34.65
CA SER A 991 -24.94 46.38 33.40
C SER A 991 -24.22 45.15 32.82
N ASP A 992 -25.00 44.17 32.38
CA ASP A 992 -24.51 42.95 31.73
C ASP A 992 -24.09 43.28 30.30
N LEU A 993 -22.87 42.89 29.89
CA LEU A 993 -22.43 43.03 28.51
C LEU A 993 -22.42 41.72 27.77
N ILE A 994 -22.64 41.82 26.46
CA ILE A 994 -22.32 40.75 25.53
C ILE A 994 -20.80 40.65 25.43
N ASN A 995 -20.26 39.55 25.92
CA ASN A 995 -18.83 39.29 25.99
C ASN A 995 -18.45 38.12 25.07
N THR A 996 -17.36 38.29 24.31
CA THR A 996 -16.62 37.18 23.72
C THR A 996 -16.08 36.33 24.87
N SER A 997 -16.64 35.13 25.03
CA SER A 997 -16.29 34.21 26.10
C SER A 997 -14.97 33.52 25.75
N SER A 998 -14.00 33.51 26.68
CA SER A 998 -12.63 33.01 26.52
C SER A 998 -11.94 33.44 25.22
N THR A 999 -11.37 34.63 25.21
CA THR A 999 -10.53 35.13 24.09
C THR A 999 -9.26 34.30 23.85
N GLY A 1000 -9.03 33.21 24.59
CA GLY A 1000 -7.80 32.41 24.55
C GLY A 1000 -6.61 33.10 25.23
N TYR A 1001 -6.82 34.26 25.85
CA TYR A 1001 -5.81 34.98 26.61
C TYR A 1001 -6.46 35.91 27.64
N ASN A 1002 -5.69 36.34 28.63
CA ASN A 1002 -6.15 37.29 29.63
C ASN A 1002 -6.25 38.70 29.01
N SER A 1003 -7.43 39.02 28.49
CA SER A 1003 -7.70 40.22 27.69
C SER A 1003 -8.24 41.38 28.51
N VAL A 1004 -8.67 41.14 29.76
CA VAL A 1004 -9.22 42.18 30.64
C VAL A 1004 -8.49 42.21 31.97
N MET A 1005 -8.22 43.42 32.45
CA MET A 1005 -7.76 43.67 33.80
C MET A 1005 -8.62 44.74 34.45
N PHE A 1006 -9.11 44.49 35.66
CA PHE A 1006 -9.94 45.45 36.40
C PHE A 1006 -9.55 45.59 37.87
N ARG A 1007 -9.76 46.80 38.39
CA ARG A 1007 -9.54 47.19 39.80
C ARG A 1007 -10.72 48.00 40.33
N ASN A 1008 -11.15 47.71 41.56
CA ASN A 1008 -12.17 48.48 42.29
C ASN A 1008 -11.79 48.73 43.77
N ASP A 1009 -12.08 49.93 44.28
CA ASP A 1009 -11.84 50.33 45.69
C ASP A 1009 -13.16 50.71 46.37
N GLN A 1010 -13.29 50.31 47.65
CA GLN A 1010 -14.51 50.47 48.42
C GLN A 1010 -14.68 51.82 49.15
N PHE A 1011 -13.63 52.62 49.42
CA PHE A 1011 -13.79 53.76 50.37
C PHE A 1011 -13.05 55.10 50.08
N GLY A 1012 -12.73 55.44 48.83
CA GLY A 1012 -12.05 56.71 48.50
C GLY A 1012 -12.95 57.83 47.91
N SER A 1013 -12.57 59.11 48.13
CA SER A 1013 -13.06 60.26 47.33
C SER A 1013 -12.12 60.52 46.12
N GLY A 1014 -12.64 60.90 44.94
CA GLY A 1014 -11.84 61.17 43.70
C GLY A 1014 -11.99 60.13 42.57
N SER A 1015 -11.43 60.37 41.38
CA SER A 1015 -11.59 59.51 40.19
C SER A 1015 -10.87 58.15 40.28
N GLY A 1016 -11.46 57.08 39.73
CA GLY A 1016 -10.79 55.77 39.55
C GLY A 1016 -9.58 55.82 38.61
N CYS A 1017 -9.42 56.90 37.84
CA CYS A 1017 -8.25 57.13 36.99
C CYS A 1017 -6.98 57.53 37.78
N SER A 1018 -7.07 57.68 39.11
CA SER A 1018 -6.00 58.14 40.01
C SER A 1018 -5.87 57.24 41.24
N PHE A 1019 -5.82 55.92 41.04
CA PHE A 1019 -5.58 54.96 42.13
C PHE A 1019 -4.22 55.17 42.80
N ASN A 1020 -4.19 55.19 44.14
CA ASN A 1020 -2.98 54.97 44.94
C ASN A 1020 -2.95 53.50 45.40
N TYR A 1021 -1.77 52.88 45.37
CA TYR A 1021 -1.56 51.43 45.36
C TYR A 1021 -1.92 50.66 46.65
N ASP A 1022 -2.43 51.32 47.69
CA ASP A 1022 -2.68 50.69 48.99
C ASP A 1022 -4.17 50.27 49.12
N ASN A 1023 -4.43 48.95 49.05
CA ASN A 1023 -5.70 48.23 49.32
C ASN A 1023 -6.74 48.10 48.19
N VAL A 1024 -6.36 47.54 47.03
CA VAL A 1024 -7.28 47.31 45.89
C VAL A 1024 -7.19 45.85 45.41
N THR A 1025 -8.33 45.17 45.22
CA THR A 1025 -8.40 43.85 44.56
C THR A 1025 -8.26 44.01 43.05
N THR A 1026 -7.29 43.32 42.44
CA THR A 1026 -7.14 43.26 40.97
C THR A 1026 -7.60 41.90 40.47
N THR A 1027 -8.40 41.89 39.41
CA THR A 1027 -8.82 40.66 38.75
C THR A 1027 -8.45 40.73 37.27
N ILE A 1028 -8.01 39.59 36.74
CA ILE A 1028 -7.72 39.39 35.33
C ILE A 1028 -8.75 38.39 34.80
N ASN A 1029 -9.22 38.60 33.57
CA ASN A 1029 -10.25 37.78 32.95
C ASN A 1029 -9.96 37.63 31.45
N ASP A 1030 -10.37 36.50 30.88
CA ASP A 1030 -10.23 36.14 29.47
C ASP A 1030 -11.50 36.37 28.64
N ASN A 1031 -12.66 36.60 29.27
CA ASN A 1031 -13.85 37.12 28.62
C ASN A 1031 -13.65 38.60 28.31
N ARG A 1032 -13.97 39.04 27.10
CA ARG A 1032 -13.79 40.44 26.67
C ARG A 1032 -15.09 41.02 26.12
N PRO A 1033 -15.44 42.27 26.45
CA PRO A 1033 -16.55 42.98 25.81
C PRO A 1033 -16.46 42.97 24.29
N ASN A 1034 -17.59 42.71 23.65
CA ASN A 1034 -17.74 43.04 22.24
C ASN A 1034 -17.79 44.57 22.12
N ILE A 1035 -17.01 45.10 21.19
CA ILE A 1035 -17.00 46.53 20.89
C ILE A 1035 -17.41 46.79 19.46
N GLN A 1036 -17.78 48.03 19.21
CA GLN A 1036 -17.91 48.55 17.86
C GLN A 1036 -17.05 49.80 17.72
N LEU A 1037 -16.16 49.81 16.73
CA LEU A 1037 -15.28 50.94 16.43
C LEU A 1037 -15.79 51.66 15.19
N GLU A 1038 -16.04 52.95 15.30
CA GLU A 1038 -16.22 53.82 14.14
C GLU A 1038 -14.85 54.31 13.68
N MET A 1039 -14.49 54.04 12.41
CA MET A 1039 -13.16 54.26 11.86
C MET A 1039 -13.20 54.91 10.48
N CYS A 1040 -12.30 55.86 10.25
CA CYS A 1040 -12.02 56.44 8.94
C CYS A 1040 -10.73 55.86 8.35
N ASP A 1041 -10.67 55.81 7.02
CA ASP A 1041 -9.46 55.48 6.29
C ASP A 1041 -8.32 56.47 6.62
N PRO A 1042 -7.04 56.01 6.57
CA PRO A 1042 -5.89 56.90 6.76
C PRO A 1042 -5.86 58.04 5.71
N PRO A 1043 -5.18 59.17 6.01
CA PRO A 1043 -4.93 60.20 5.01
C PRO A 1043 -4.12 59.64 3.84
N GLN A 1044 -4.39 60.09 2.62
CA GLN A 1044 -3.62 59.71 1.42
C GLN A 1044 -2.15 60.16 1.55
N GLY A 1045 -1.20 59.30 1.19
CA GLY A 1045 0.25 59.58 1.19
C GLY A 1045 0.71 60.49 0.04
N GLN A 1046 2.03 60.52 -0.23
CA GLN A 1046 2.63 61.22 -1.38
C GLN A 1046 3.54 60.25 -2.15
N PHE A 1047 3.64 60.44 -3.48
CA PHE A 1047 4.60 59.70 -4.31
C PHE A 1047 6.05 60.12 -4.00
N SER A 1048 6.97 59.15 -4.00
CA SER A 1048 8.41 59.39 -3.89
C SER A 1048 9.10 59.13 -5.22
N TYR A 1049 10.04 60.00 -5.62
CA TYR A 1049 10.73 59.97 -6.92
C TYR A 1049 12.22 59.68 -6.74
N THR A 1050 12.83 58.92 -7.64
CA THR A 1050 14.29 58.70 -7.69
C THR A 1050 14.76 58.52 -9.12
N TRP A 1051 15.68 59.36 -9.58
CA TRP A 1051 16.25 59.33 -10.93
C TRP A 1051 17.67 58.76 -10.92
N ALA A 1052 17.98 57.88 -11.89
CA ALA A 1052 19.30 57.27 -12.08
C ALA A 1052 19.73 57.34 -13.56
N PRO A 1053 21.00 57.66 -13.88
CA PRO A 1053 22.07 58.03 -12.95
C PRO A 1053 21.81 59.43 -12.35
N SER A 1054 22.29 59.70 -11.13
CA SER A 1054 22.20 61.04 -10.52
C SER A 1054 23.17 62.06 -11.12
N THR A 1055 24.06 61.62 -12.01
CA THR A 1055 25.12 62.44 -12.58
C THR A 1055 24.53 63.49 -13.51
N GLY A 1056 24.86 64.76 -13.28
CA GLY A 1056 24.36 65.87 -14.08
C GLY A 1056 22.95 66.36 -13.69
N LEU A 1057 22.27 65.72 -12.74
CA LEU A 1057 20.99 66.18 -12.20
C LEU A 1057 21.22 67.20 -11.07
N ASP A 1058 20.34 68.20 -10.97
CA ASP A 1058 20.31 69.14 -9.84
C ASP A 1058 19.74 68.51 -8.56
N SER A 1059 18.79 67.57 -8.70
CA SER A 1059 18.19 66.80 -7.62
C SER A 1059 17.67 65.46 -8.15
N ALA A 1060 18.22 64.33 -7.69
CA ALA A 1060 17.77 63.02 -8.15
C ALA A 1060 16.40 62.59 -7.57
N ASN A 1061 15.87 63.28 -6.56
CA ASN A 1061 14.71 62.78 -5.79
C ASN A 1061 13.43 63.63 -5.96
N THR A 1062 13.36 64.42 -7.02
CA THR A 1062 12.22 65.29 -7.32
C THR A 1062 11.46 64.79 -8.55
N GLN A 1063 10.18 65.15 -8.66
CA GLN A 1063 9.35 64.85 -9.83
C GLN A 1063 9.91 65.46 -11.12
N SER A 1064 10.53 66.64 -11.01
CA SER A 1064 11.01 67.42 -12.15
C SER A 1064 12.44 67.90 -11.94
N PRO A 1065 13.48 67.07 -12.18
CA PRO A 1065 14.87 67.49 -12.06
C PRO A 1065 15.40 68.13 -13.35
N VAL A 1066 16.44 68.94 -13.22
CA VAL A 1066 17.18 69.55 -14.34
C VAL A 1066 18.45 68.74 -14.61
N ALA A 1067 18.56 68.17 -15.81
CA ALA A 1067 19.72 67.42 -16.28
C ALA A 1067 20.67 68.30 -17.10
N THR A 1068 21.97 68.29 -16.78
CA THR A 1068 23.04 68.92 -17.54
C THR A 1068 24.07 67.88 -17.94
N VAL A 1069 24.05 67.46 -19.21
CA VAL A 1069 24.83 66.34 -19.71
C VAL A 1069 25.93 66.76 -20.69
N PHE A 1070 27.02 66.00 -20.72
CA PHE A 1070 28.15 66.17 -21.67
C PHE A 1070 28.30 64.99 -22.62
N SER A 1071 27.54 63.91 -22.39
CA SER A 1071 27.41 62.72 -23.23
C SER A 1071 25.95 62.28 -23.23
N SER A 1072 25.50 61.59 -24.28
CA SER A 1072 24.13 61.05 -24.31
C SER A 1072 23.89 60.18 -23.06
N THR A 1073 22.81 60.45 -22.33
CA THR A 1073 22.51 59.81 -21.06
C THR A 1073 21.04 59.45 -21.00
N ASP A 1074 20.75 58.22 -20.61
CA ASP A 1074 19.40 57.76 -20.30
C ASP A 1074 19.16 57.93 -18.80
N TYR A 1075 18.13 58.70 -18.44
CA TYR A 1075 17.72 58.93 -17.07
C TYR A 1075 16.45 58.14 -16.75
N VAL A 1076 16.58 57.12 -15.90
CA VAL A 1076 15.46 56.29 -15.43
C VAL A 1076 14.87 56.90 -14.16
N VAL A 1077 13.60 57.29 -14.18
CA VAL A 1077 12.84 57.63 -12.97
C VAL A 1077 12.23 56.38 -12.37
N SER A 1078 12.27 56.27 -11.04
CA SER A 1078 11.51 55.31 -10.24
C SER A 1078 10.57 56.09 -9.33
N VAL A 1079 9.28 55.78 -9.38
CA VAL A 1079 8.23 56.40 -8.55
C VAL A 1079 7.60 55.34 -7.69
N THR A 1080 7.53 55.55 -6.38
CA THR A 1080 6.80 54.65 -5.47
C THR A 1080 5.62 55.33 -4.79
N ASP A 1081 4.52 54.59 -4.63
CA ASP A 1081 3.33 54.98 -3.88
C ASP A 1081 3.29 54.40 -2.45
N GLY A 1082 4.34 53.68 -2.04
CA GLY A 1082 4.44 52.94 -0.78
C GLY A 1082 4.31 51.42 -0.93
N ASN A 1083 3.60 50.95 -1.96
CA ASN A 1083 3.35 49.52 -2.23
C ASN A 1083 3.99 49.07 -3.54
N CYS A 1084 3.93 49.90 -4.58
CA CYS A 1084 4.48 49.61 -5.89
C CYS A 1084 5.51 50.66 -6.34
N THR A 1085 6.40 50.29 -7.26
CA THR A 1085 7.38 51.19 -7.88
C THR A 1085 7.26 51.13 -9.40
N ALA A 1086 6.78 52.21 -10.02
CA ALA A 1086 6.76 52.36 -11.47
C ALA A 1086 8.05 53.01 -11.97
N ARG A 1087 8.50 52.66 -13.18
CA ARG A 1087 9.70 53.22 -13.80
C ARG A 1087 9.44 53.69 -15.22
N ASP A 1088 10.13 54.74 -15.64
CA ASP A 1088 10.21 55.14 -17.04
C ASP A 1088 11.55 55.83 -17.33
N THR A 1089 11.92 55.96 -18.59
CA THR A 1089 13.22 56.51 -19.02
C THR A 1089 13.03 57.74 -19.89
N ALA A 1090 13.77 58.81 -19.59
CA ALA A 1090 13.94 59.96 -20.49
C ALA A 1090 15.36 59.96 -21.05
N THR A 1091 15.49 59.95 -22.38
CA THR A 1091 16.78 59.95 -23.07
C THR A 1091 17.18 61.36 -23.48
N VAL A 1092 18.32 61.83 -22.97
CA VAL A 1092 18.94 63.09 -23.40
C VAL A 1092 20.13 62.78 -24.29
N THR A 1093 19.97 62.97 -25.60
CA THR A 1093 21.01 62.71 -26.61
C THR A 1093 21.89 63.95 -26.81
N ILE A 1094 23.21 63.77 -26.86
CA ILE A 1094 24.13 64.83 -27.23
C ILE A 1094 24.26 64.89 -28.76
N ASP A 1095 23.86 66.02 -29.33
CA ASP A 1095 24.19 66.35 -30.72
C ASP A 1095 25.61 66.93 -30.77
N PRO A 1096 26.58 66.28 -31.46
CA PRO A 1096 27.94 66.80 -31.60
C PRO A 1096 28.03 68.15 -32.32
N GLY A 1097 26.93 68.63 -32.92
CA GLY A 1097 26.85 69.92 -33.58
C GLY A 1097 27.58 69.98 -34.92
N TYR A 1098 27.27 71.01 -35.71
CA TYR A 1098 27.85 71.22 -37.04
C TYR A 1098 29.34 71.55 -36.95
N THR A 1099 30.18 70.81 -37.67
CA THR A 1099 31.57 71.22 -37.90
C THR A 1099 31.62 72.14 -39.12
N LEU A 1100 31.99 73.41 -38.92
CA LEU A 1100 32.20 74.39 -39.99
C LEU A 1100 33.68 74.40 -40.38
N THR A 1101 34.00 73.87 -41.56
CA THR A 1101 35.35 73.99 -42.14
C THR A 1101 35.33 75.10 -43.20
N VAL A 1102 36.17 76.12 -43.02
CA VAL A 1102 36.33 77.25 -43.96
C VAL A 1102 37.62 77.05 -44.73
N ASP A 1103 37.51 76.67 -46.00
CA ASP A 1103 38.66 76.62 -46.91
C ASP A 1103 38.84 77.99 -47.59
N GLY A 1104 39.86 78.73 -47.15
CA GLY A 1104 40.21 80.03 -47.73
C GLY A 1104 41.64 80.06 -48.26
N ASN A 1105 41.79 80.16 -49.59
CA ASN A 1105 42.75 81.10 -50.20
C ASN A 1105 42.61 81.20 -51.73
N SER A 1106 42.15 82.36 -52.22
CA SER A 1106 42.77 83.02 -53.37
C SER A 1106 42.55 84.54 -53.30
N ILE A 1107 43.61 85.29 -53.00
CA ILE A 1107 43.66 86.75 -53.11
C ILE A 1107 44.10 87.08 -54.54
N GLY A 1108 43.35 87.95 -55.23
CA GLY A 1108 43.74 88.51 -56.52
C GLY A 1108 43.32 89.99 -56.61
N CYS A 1109 44.31 90.89 -56.50
CA CYS A 1109 44.13 92.32 -56.74
C CYS A 1109 44.04 92.59 -58.26
N THR A 1110 42.86 93.01 -58.73
CA THR A 1110 42.58 94.10 -59.71
C THR A 1110 41.28 93.83 -60.48
N GLY A 1111 40.34 94.78 -60.41
CA GLY A 1111 39.24 94.99 -61.37
C GLY A 1111 38.22 93.85 -61.57
N ASN A 1112 37.09 93.95 -60.87
CA ASN A 1112 35.81 93.24 -61.11
C ASN A 1112 35.82 91.70 -61.06
N GLN A 1113 35.55 91.12 -59.87
CA GLN A 1113 34.61 90.00 -59.62
C GLN A 1113 34.67 89.58 -58.13
N PHE A 1114 33.53 89.24 -57.53
CA PHE A 1114 33.42 88.77 -56.15
C PHE A 1114 34.08 87.39 -56.00
N GLY A 1115 35.01 87.24 -55.05
CA GLY A 1115 35.48 85.93 -54.62
C GLY A 1115 34.42 85.21 -53.80
N THR A 1116 34.14 83.95 -54.11
CA THR A 1116 33.22 83.11 -53.33
C THR A 1116 34.03 82.32 -52.31
N VAL A 1117 33.67 82.42 -51.03
CA VAL A 1117 34.18 81.53 -49.97
C VAL A 1117 33.21 80.35 -49.86
N TRP A 1118 33.74 79.13 -49.90
CA TRP A 1118 32.96 77.93 -49.66
C TRP A 1118 33.14 77.53 -48.19
N ALA A 1119 32.04 77.46 -47.45
CA ALA A 1119 31.99 76.84 -46.14
C ALA A 1119 31.24 75.52 -46.32
N THR A 1120 31.84 74.41 -45.92
CA THR A 1120 31.18 73.11 -45.90
C THR A 1120 30.78 72.83 -44.46
N ALA A 1121 29.48 72.69 -44.21
CA ALA A 1121 28.97 72.14 -42.96
C ALA A 1121 28.83 70.63 -43.16
N SER A 1122 29.47 69.82 -42.31
CA SER A 1122 29.29 68.38 -42.27
C SER A 1122 28.91 67.91 -40.87
N GLY A 1123 27.94 66.99 -40.77
CA GLY A 1123 27.36 66.52 -39.51
C GLY A 1123 26.05 67.24 -39.15
N GLY A 1124 25.31 66.68 -38.18
CA GLY A 1124 23.99 67.12 -37.72
C GLY A 1124 22.85 66.27 -38.27
N VAL A 1125 21.82 66.03 -37.45
CA VAL A 1125 20.53 65.44 -37.88
C VAL A 1125 19.69 66.58 -38.46
N THR A 1126 19.12 66.41 -39.65
CA THR A 1126 18.20 67.41 -40.23
C THR A 1126 16.99 67.61 -39.32
N PRO A 1127 16.47 68.85 -39.17
CA PRO A 1127 15.32 69.14 -38.31
C PRO A 1127 14.09 68.31 -38.64
#